data_AF-A0A409W4V0-F1
#
_entry.id   AF-A0A409W4V0-F1
#
_cell.length_a   1.000
_cell.length_b   1.000
_cell.length_c   1.000
_cell.angle_alpha   90.00
_cell.angle_beta   90.00
_cell.angle_gamma   90.00
#
_symmetry.space_group_name_H-M   'P 1'
#
loop_
_entity.id
_entity.type
_entity.pdbx_description
1 polymer ?
#
loop_
_entity_poly.entity_id
_entity_poly.type
_entity_poly.pdbx_seq_one_letter_code
_entity_poly.pdbx_strand_id
1 'polypeptide(L)'
;MGLLAYHNALPLDLWDLVLSFRQALSNMFYYLTAFLASTTVLKHGGLQGAAAQYLLGLGIGDITGPVVETNLMGYASLDQVGTGLHMRQHSRAFIIADSSSPNNRIVFINADIGMGDTGVRREIVSQLSSQFPNLYTDDNIAFVGTHSHAGVGGYVENLLPQLTSLGLVKQSFDAVVAGTVRAVQRAHANLAPGKLSVGNTTVLGANINRSPTAYLANPAEERARYQYDQDKDMTVLRFDDNNGRARGLLSFFAVHGTSLYNNNTLVSTDNKGMAAYLYEASVEPNAMPGNTTFVAGFTQSNVGDTSPNTLGAFCEAPGKEYHGQPCDPDHSTCGGTVQECHGRGPGFRISDFESNRIIGETQFLGAQKIMNGPLSPVTGAVKSAHVYVEMASHSFSLPNGTTVSTCPAALGFGFAGGTTDGPGALDFIQGANSSMPQNPFWQIVKGAVTPNPSAEQKACQFPKPILLNTGYAHTPYEWAPNSVDLQILRAGNFVMLIVPGELTTMAGRRLREAVRAKLISSGVLGADAYVVVAGPANAYAHYVTTREEYAVQRYEGASTIFGQYTLDAYIDKFTSLVPFIANGATSKPASDAPPAEQISKAISLQTAVVFDAAPIGKRFGAVSSDVNTSTPYRAGATVTAQFVGANPRNNLRLEGTFLTVDQLINGQWVTVRTDSHPSTIYSWKRDSTILGTSTVTIKWTIEAGTPAMFRNLTSQLAATSGNADAKKVLSPSLRPDIYSLVDQTKSWIVGGSVGGQAGDGVSYGPLLAGIQKHLPDTKKPGLESFGQAEGEIAVIVGGVTNMILELSKWEGMSAGMAMRTWIDSLVDGHSKCTNQARKELIAKGITRGLNQYADATLLTKDFTTRIQIITCLKSAPEFTELEPTKLDKVKQCGVRNLSEVIRSGGA
;
A
#
# COMPACT_ATOMS: atom_id res chain seq x y z
N MET A 1 74.90 42.94 -65.78
CA MET A 1 74.37 43.32 -67.11
C MET A 1 72.87 43.00 -67.05
N GLY A 2 71.97 43.97 -66.86
CA GLY A 2 71.51 44.90 -67.91
C GLY A 2 70.84 44.08 -69.01
N LEU A 3 69.57 44.19 -69.36
CA LEU A 3 68.65 45.34 -69.42
C LEU A 3 67.26 44.81 -69.86
N LEU A 4 66.18 45.49 -69.42
CA LEU A 4 64.97 45.90 -70.20
C LEU A 4 64.10 44.81 -70.88
N ALA A 5 62.79 44.93 -71.11
CA ALA A 5 61.78 45.97 -70.92
C ALA A 5 60.39 45.41 -71.33
N TYR A 6 59.34 45.91 -70.66
CA TYR A 6 58.00 46.28 -71.14
C TYR A 6 56.93 45.26 -71.61
N HIS A 7 55.86 45.22 -70.80
CA HIS A 7 54.40 45.25 -71.06
C HIS A 7 53.79 44.58 -72.31
N ASN A 8 52.88 43.62 -72.09
CA ASN A 8 51.43 43.88 -72.10
C ASN A 8 50.58 42.66 -71.69
N ALA A 9 49.55 42.95 -70.88
CA ALA A 9 48.26 42.28 -70.67
C ALA A 9 48.13 40.75 -70.86
N LEU A 10 47.89 40.06 -69.74
CA LEU A 10 47.09 38.83 -69.70
C LEU A 10 45.95 39.01 -68.68
N PRO A 11 44.77 38.40 -68.92
CA PRO A 11 43.50 38.87 -68.40
C PRO A 11 43.28 38.49 -66.94
N LEU A 12 42.37 39.24 -66.31
CA LEU A 12 41.87 39.20 -64.92
C LEU A 12 41.43 37.82 -64.37
N ASP A 13 41.60 36.73 -65.09
CA ASP A 13 40.99 35.43 -64.76
C ASP A 13 41.95 34.44 -64.10
N LEU A 14 43.27 34.67 -64.17
CA LEU A 14 44.24 33.77 -63.52
C LEU A 14 44.50 34.13 -62.06
N TRP A 15 44.38 35.42 -61.71
CA TRP A 15 44.66 35.86 -60.34
C TRP A 15 43.49 35.54 -59.40
N ASP A 16 42.26 35.68 -59.89
CA ASP A 16 41.07 35.20 -59.20
C ASP A 16 41.03 33.68 -59.12
N LEU A 17 41.49 32.94 -60.14
CA LEU A 17 41.62 31.49 -60.05
C LEU A 17 42.62 31.07 -58.96
N VAL A 18 43.78 31.72 -58.86
CA VAL A 18 44.78 31.39 -57.82
C VAL A 18 44.32 31.86 -56.43
N LEU A 19 43.60 32.98 -56.32
CA LEU A 19 42.99 33.41 -55.07
C LEU A 19 41.86 32.46 -54.64
N SER A 20 40.99 32.02 -55.55
CA SER A 20 39.99 30.98 -55.30
C SER A 20 40.62 29.63 -54.98
N PHE A 21 41.74 29.26 -55.61
CA PHE A 21 42.45 28.01 -55.30
C PHE A 21 43.15 28.10 -53.94
N ARG A 22 43.70 29.26 -53.58
CA ARG A 22 44.29 29.52 -52.27
C ARG A 22 43.23 29.58 -51.17
N GLN A 23 42.05 30.15 -51.46
CA GLN A 23 40.89 30.16 -50.57
C GLN A 23 40.30 28.75 -50.43
N ALA A 24 40.22 27.98 -51.50
CA ALA A 24 39.77 26.59 -51.47
C ALA A 24 40.75 25.69 -50.72
N LEU A 25 42.06 25.88 -50.91
CA LEU A 25 43.09 25.19 -50.14
C LEU A 25 43.12 25.63 -48.68
N SER A 26 42.96 26.92 -48.38
CA SER A 26 42.90 27.39 -46.99
C SER A 26 41.65 26.88 -46.32
N ASN A 27 40.50 26.91 -47.00
CA ASN A 27 39.25 26.36 -46.50
C ASN A 27 39.32 24.85 -46.33
N MET A 28 39.92 24.13 -47.29
CA MET A 28 40.16 22.69 -47.15
C MET A 28 41.13 22.41 -46.00
N PHE A 29 42.14 23.24 -45.79
CA PHE A 29 43.02 23.12 -44.63
C PHE A 29 42.24 23.40 -43.35
N TYR A 30 41.46 24.48 -43.26
CA TYR A 30 40.59 24.81 -42.11
C TYR A 30 39.53 23.74 -41.85
N TYR A 31 38.94 23.14 -42.88
CA TYR A 31 37.99 22.04 -42.76
C TYR A 31 38.70 20.74 -42.36
N LEU A 32 39.93 20.50 -42.81
CA LEU A 32 40.73 19.36 -42.41
C LEU A 32 41.28 19.52 -40.99
N THR A 33 41.70 20.71 -40.55
CA THR A 33 42.03 21.00 -39.15
C THR A 33 40.78 21.01 -38.29
N ALA A 34 39.64 21.48 -38.76
CA ALA A 34 38.37 21.37 -38.03
C ALA A 34 37.90 19.91 -37.96
N PHE A 35 38.10 19.10 -39.00
CA PHE A 35 37.78 17.67 -39.01
C PHE A 35 38.75 16.88 -38.11
N LEU A 36 40.06 17.15 -38.17
CA LEU A 36 41.05 16.50 -37.32
C LEU A 36 40.94 16.96 -35.86
N ALA A 37 40.70 18.25 -35.61
CA ALA A 37 40.39 18.78 -34.28
C ALA A 37 39.06 18.26 -33.76
N SER A 38 38.05 18.04 -34.61
CA SER A 38 36.82 17.37 -34.20
C SER A 38 36.99 15.87 -34.04
N THR A 39 37.95 15.18 -34.67
CA THR A 39 38.27 13.78 -34.34
C THR A 39 39.10 13.62 -33.05
N THR A 40 39.90 14.62 -32.67
CA THR A 40 40.59 14.64 -31.35
C THR A 40 39.66 15.14 -30.25
N VAL A 41 38.72 16.05 -30.54
CA VAL A 41 37.61 16.43 -29.63
C VAL A 41 36.54 15.34 -29.56
N LEU A 42 36.27 14.56 -30.61
CA LEU A 42 35.38 13.38 -30.56
C LEU A 42 36.05 12.17 -29.91
N LYS A 43 37.38 12.17 -29.76
CA LYS A 43 38.08 11.21 -28.89
C LYS A 43 38.09 11.64 -27.43
N HIS A 44 37.80 12.89 -27.07
CA HIS A 44 37.84 13.41 -25.68
C HIS A 44 36.68 14.34 -25.28
N GLY A 45 35.54 14.24 -25.95
CA GLY A 45 34.44 15.19 -25.80
C GLY A 45 33.27 14.82 -26.69
N GLY A 46 32.87 13.55 -26.66
CA GLY A 46 31.50 13.23 -27.01
C GLY A 46 30.59 14.01 -26.06
N LEU A 47 29.52 14.60 -26.60
CA LEU A 47 28.29 14.78 -25.83
C LEU A 47 27.95 13.41 -25.24
N GLN A 48 28.47 13.13 -24.05
CA GLN A 48 27.95 12.10 -23.19
C GLN A 48 26.56 12.59 -22.84
N GLY A 49 25.56 12.22 -23.66
CA GLY A 49 24.25 11.96 -23.10
C GLY A 49 24.54 11.07 -21.90
N ALA A 50 24.34 11.61 -20.69
CA ALA A 50 24.77 10.96 -19.47
C ALA A 50 24.18 9.55 -19.48
N ALA A 51 25.01 8.55 -19.77
CA ALA A 51 24.56 7.19 -19.86
C ALA A 51 23.95 6.86 -18.49
N ALA A 52 22.71 6.41 -18.50
CA ALA A 52 22.03 5.98 -17.29
C ALA A 52 22.88 4.92 -16.60
N GLN A 53 23.18 5.10 -15.31
CA GLN A 53 24.07 4.21 -14.60
C GLN A 53 23.37 2.91 -14.19
N TYR A 54 22.09 3.02 -13.84
CA TYR A 54 21.27 1.91 -13.33
C TYR A 54 19.97 1.78 -14.12
N LEU A 55 19.36 0.60 -14.06
CA LEU A 55 17.94 0.44 -14.34
C LEU A 55 17.20 0.41 -12.99
N LEU A 56 16.24 1.33 -12.83
CA LEU A 56 15.50 1.56 -11.60
C LEU A 56 14.03 1.19 -11.81
N GLY A 57 13.53 0.28 -10.99
CA GLY A 57 12.15 -0.20 -11.00
C GLY A 57 11.48 0.06 -9.67
N LEU A 58 10.30 0.66 -9.67
CA LEU A 58 9.54 1.02 -8.47
C LEU A 58 8.10 0.52 -8.58
N GLY A 59 7.56 -0.03 -7.49
CA GLY A 59 6.20 -0.57 -7.47
C GLY A 59 5.61 -0.65 -6.07
N ILE A 60 4.28 -0.58 -6.01
CA ILE A 60 3.47 -0.68 -4.79
C ILE A 60 2.49 -1.83 -4.96
N GLY A 61 2.21 -2.58 -3.88
CA GLY A 61 1.14 -3.58 -3.83
C GLY A 61 0.46 -3.59 -2.47
N ASP A 62 -0.86 -3.78 -2.44
CA ASP A 62 -1.65 -3.86 -1.22
C ASP A 62 -1.42 -5.22 -0.52
N ILE A 63 -1.02 -5.17 0.75
CA ILE A 63 -0.76 -6.34 1.60
C ILE A 63 -1.70 -6.40 2.81
N THR A 64 -2.79 -5.63 2.80
CA THR A 64 -3.73 -5.55 3.91
C THR A 64 -4.44 -6.89 4.14
N GLY A 65 -4.16 -7.53 5.27
CA GLY A 65 -4.82 -8.76 5.69
C GLY A 65 -6.22 -8.52 6.28
N PRO A 66 -6.75 -9.51 7.02
CA PRO A 66 -7.97 -9.36 7.82
C PRO A 66 -7.95 -8.16 8.77
N VAL A 67 -8.93 -7.26 8.64
CA VAL A 67 -9.01 -6.04 9.46
C VAL A 67 -9.91 -6.17 10.69
N VAL A 68 -10.52 -7.34 10.91
CA VAL A 68 -11.36 -7.63 12.09
C VAL A 68 -11.11 -9.03 12.63
N GLU A 69 -11.43 -9.25 13.90
CA GLU A 69 -11.41 -10.58 14.55
C GLU A 69 -10.08 -11.34 14.40
N THR A 70 -9.02 -10.60 14.10
CA THR A 70 -7.64 -11.07 13.95
C THR A 70 -6.76 -10.19 14.81
N ASN A 71 -5.84 -10.77 15.56
CA ASN A 71 -4.90 -10.03 16.38
C ASN A 71 -3.98 -9.14 15.53
N LEU A 72 -3.63 -7.96 16.03
CA LEU A 72 -2.60 -7.12 15.44
C LEU A 72 -1.21 -7.61 15.89
N MET A 73 -0.20 -7.45 15.04
CA MET A 73 1.15 -7.94 15.33
C MET A 73 1.98 -6.87 16.06
N GLY A 74 2.72 -7.26 17.10
CA GLY A 74 3.73 -6.41 17.74
C GLY A 74 3.65 -6.43 19.26
N TYR A 75 2.54 -5.93 19.83
CA TYR A 75 2.38 -5.78 21.28
C TYR A 75 2.21 -7.08 22.07
N ALA A 76 2.06 -8.22 21.39
CA ALA A 76 1.83 -9.54 22.00
C ALA A 76 0.66 -9.54 23.01
N SER A 77 -0.42 -8.81 22.70
CA SER A 77 -1.61 -8.67 23.52
C SER A 77 -2.76 -9.46 22.90
N LEU A 78 -3.37 -10.40 23.65
CA LEU A 78 -4.55 -11.14 23.19
C LEU A 78 -5.77 -10.23 22.98
N ASP A 79 -5.85 -9.11 23.71
CA ASP A 79 -6.97 -8.18 23.66
C ASP A 79 -6.90 -7.24 22.45
N GLN A 80 -5.74 -7.14 21.79
CA GLN A 80 -5.55 -6.28 20.62
C GLN A 80 -6.07 -6.96 19.33
N VAL A 81 -7.39 -7.10 19.25
CA VAL A 81 -8.07 -7.73 18.11
C VAL A 81 -8.63 -6.65 17.19
N GLY A 82 -8.42 -6.83 15.88
CA GLY A 82 -8.90 -5.92 14.85
C GLY A 82 -10.40 -5.66 14.94
N THR A 83 -10.80 -4.39 14.79
CA THR A 83 -12.20 -3.93 14.70
C THR A 83 -12.44 -3.06 13.47
N GLY A 84 -11.45 -2.92 12.59
CA GLY A 84 -11.54 -2.07 11.43
C GLY A 84 -10.19 -1.68 10.83
N LEU A 85 -10.23 -0.65 9.99
CA LEU A 85 -9.13 -0.16 9.18
C LEU A 85 -9.06 1.37 9.28
N HIS A 86 -7.87 1.88 9.57
CA HIS A 86 -7.51 3.29 9.47
C HIS A 86 -6.75 3.57 8.17
N MET A 87 -5.71 2.78 7.87
CA MET A 87 -4.93 2.90 6.63
C MET A 87 -4.52 1.53 6.12
N ARG A 88 -4.64 1.31 4.80
CA ARG A 88 -4.17 0.09 4.13
C ARG A 88 -2.66 -0.07 4.21
N GLN A 89 -2.22 -1.30 4.39
CA GLN A 89 -0.81 -1.70 4.41
C GLN A 89 -0.31 -1.95 3.00
N HIS A 90 0.85 -1.39 2.65
CA HIS A 90 1.45 -1.56 1.33
C HIS A 90 2.86 -2.17 1.41
N SER A 91 3.20 -2.95 0.39
CA SER A 91 4.55 -3.37 0.07
C SER A 91 5.10 -2.46 -1.03
N ARG A 92 6.23 -1.81 -0.77
CA ARG A 92 6.93 -0.93 -1.71
C ARG A 92 8.23 -1.59 -2.15
N ALA A 93 8.34 -1.89 -3.43
CA ALA A 93 9.47 -2.59 -4.01
C ALA A 93 10.39 -1.63 -4.80
N PHE A 94 11.69 -1.75 -4.56
CA PHE A 94 12.76 -0.98 -5.19
C PHE A 94 13.74 -1.94 -5.85
N ILE A 95 13.80 -1.91 -7.18
CA ILE A 95 14.74 -2.69 -7.98
C ILE A 95 15.84 -1.77 -8.47
N ILE A 96 17.09 -2.15 -8.18
CA ILE A 96 18.28 -1.50 -8.71
C ILE A 96 19.06 -2.56 -9.48
N ALA A 97 19.23 -2.36 -10.78
CA ALA A 97 20.04 -3.22 -11.62
C ALA A 97 21.16 -2.43 -12.29
N ASP A 98 22.31 -3.08 -12.47
CA ASP A 98 23.42 -2.52 -13.25
C ASP A 98 22.99 -2.36 -14.72
N SER A 99 23.13 -1.17 -15.28
CA SER A 99 22.76 -0.92 -16.69
C SER A 99 23.58 -1.73 -17.68
N SER A 100 24.85 -2.00 -17.36
CA SER A 100 25.79 -2.75 -18.20
C SER A 100 25.65 -4.26 -18.05
N SER A 101 25.11 -4.71 -16.91
CA SER A 101 24.87 -6.12 -16.60
C SER A 101 23.56 -6.27 -15.83
N PRO A 102 22.39 -6.17 -16.49
CA PRO A 102 21.09 -6.11 -15.81
C PRO A 102 20.75 -7.31 -14.92
N ASN A 103 21.43 -8.45 -15.06
CA ASN A 103 21.26 -9.59 -14.15
C ASN A 103 21.90 -9.33 -12.77
N ASN A 104 22.89 -8.45 -12.69
CA ASN A 104 23.38 -7.92 -11.42
C ASN A 104 22.35 -6.91 -10.90
N ARG A 105 21.45 -7.39 -10.06
CA ARG A 105 20.36 -6.60 -9.51
C ARG A 105 20.05 -6.98 -8.08
N ILE A 106 19.43 -6.06 -7.39
CA ILE A 106 18.87 -6.23 -6.05
C ILE A 106 17.42 -5.78 -6.01
N VAL A 107 16.64 -6.38 -5.12
CA VAL A 107 15.27 -6.02 -4.81
C VAL A 107 15.20 -5.72 -3.32
N PHE A 108 14.90 -4.48 -2.97
CA PHE A 108 14.60 -4.07 -1.61
C PHE A 108 13.09 -3.91 -1.46
N ILE A 109 12.48 -4.63 -0.53
CA ILE A 109 11.04 -4.54 -0.24
C ILE A 109 10.88 -3.88 1.13
N ASN A 110 10.11 -2.79 1.17
CA ASN A 110 9.68 -2.11 2.40
C ASN A 110 8.18 -2.32 2.60
N ALA A 111 7.80 -3.15 3.57
CA ALA A 111 6.43 -3.57 3.81
C ALA A 111 5.85 -2.97 5.09
N ASP A 112 4.63 -2.44 5.03
CA ASP A 112 3.90 -1.85 6.16
C ASP A 112 3.39 -2.91 7.17
N ILE A 113 4.30 -3.78 7.67
CA ILE A 113 4.05 -4.89 8.61
C ILE A 113 5.02 -4.83 9.81
N GLY A 114 4.83 -5.69 10.80
CA GLY A 114 5.67 -5.76 12.00
C GLY A 114 7.12 -6.19 11.72
N MET A 115 7.35 -7.18 10.89
CA MET A 115 8.69 -7.74 10.67
C MET A 115 8.75 -8.57 9.38
N GLY A 116 9.94 -8.72 8.82
CA GLY A 116 10.22 -9.79 7.86
C GLY A 116 10.07 -11.18 8.50
N ASP A 117 9.80 -12.19 7.68
CA ASP A 117 9.56 -13.57 8.12
C ASP A 117 10.11 -14.58 7.10
N THR A 118 10.74 -15.65 7.59
CA THR A 118 11.40 -16.65 6.74
C THR A 118 10.40 -17.37 5.84
N GLY A 119 9.21 -17.73 6.35
CA GLY A 119 8.16 -18.40 5.59
C GLY A 119 7.61 -17.51 4.47
N VAL A 120 7.27 -16.27 4.81
CA VAL A 120 6.80 -15.27 3.83
C VAL A 120 7.86 -15.00 2.76
N ARG A 121 9.12 -14.79 3.17
CA ARG A 121 10.22 -14.54 2.23
C ARG A 121 10.46 -15.74 1.31
N ARG A 122 10.46 -16.96 1.86
CA ARG A 122 10.62 -18.21 1.08
C ARG A 122 9.57 -18.30 -0.01
N GLU A 123 8.31 -18.00 0.30
CA GLU A 123 7.21 -18.01 -0.67
C GLU A 123 7.33 -16.89 -1.72
N ILE A 124 7.71 -15.68 -1.32
CA ILE A 124 7.98 -14.56 -2.25
C ILE A 124 9.10 -14.95 -3.24
N VAL A 125 10.22 -15.45 -2.73
CA VAL A 125 11.36 -15.90 -3.55
C VAL A 125 10.93 -17.02 -4.49
N SER A 126 10.18 -18.00 -3.99
CA SER A 126 9.65 -19.13 -4.79
C SER A 126 8.81 -18.64 -5.98
N GLN A 127 7.80 -17.78 -5.72
CA GLN A 127 6.92 -17.28 -6.77
C GLN A 127 7.65 -16.38 -7.79
N LEU A 128 8.56 -15.52 -7.32
CA LEU A 128 9.34 -14.65 -8.21
C LEU A 128 10.37 -15.44 -9.02
N SER A 129 11.03 -16.44 -8.43
CA SER A 129 11.98 -17.32 -9.14
C SER A 129 11.29 -18.14 -10.22
N SER A 130 10.07 -18.63 -9.95
CA SER A 130 9.26 -19.36 -10.92
C SER A 130 8.88 -18.51 -12.13
N GLN A 131 8.53 -17.24 -11.90
CA GLN A 131 8.14 -16.31 -12.96
C GLN A 131 9.35 -15.69 -13.69
N PHE A 132 10.45 -15.46 -12.98
CA PHE A 132 11.67 -14.86 -13.50
C PHE A 132 12.89 -15.75 -13.19
N PRO A 133 13.06 -16.88 -13.90
CA PRO A 133 14.09 -17.86 -13.60
C PRO A 133 15.48 -17.25 -13.50
N ASN A 134 16.19 -17.57 -12.41
CA ASN A 134 17.55 -17.13 -12.08
C ASN A 134 17.74 -15.62 -11.87
N LEU A 135 16.67 -14.81 -11.86
CA LEU A 135 16.77 -13.36 -11.80
C LEU A 135 16.57 -12.80 -10.39
N TYR A 136 15.60 -13.37 -9.68
CA TYR A 136 15.29 -13.04 -8.29
C TYR A 136 15.50 -14.28 -7.45
N THR A 137 16.39 -14.21 -6.47
CA THR A 137 16.87 -15.35 -5.68
C THR A 137 17.03 -14.93 -4.23
N ASP A 138 17.34 -15.87 -3.35
CA ASP A 138 17.70 -15.55 -1.96
C ASP A 138 18.81 -14.50 -1.85
N ASP A 139 19.79 -14.54 -2.76
CA ASP A 139 20.94 -13.64 -2.72
C ASP A 139 20.56 -12.16 -2.84
N ASN A 140 19.48 -11.83 -3.55
CA ASN A 140 19.23 -10.46 -4.00
C ASN A 140 17.85 -9.90 -3.64
N ILE A 141 17.00 -10.65 -2.93
CA ILE A 141 15.74 -10.16 -2.37
C ILE A 141 15.91 -9.91 -0.86
N ALA A 142 15.66 -8.66 -0.45
CA ALA A 142 15.48 -8.25 0.94
C ALA A 142 14.01 -7.94 1.23
N PHE A 143 13.46 -8.55 2.28
CA PHE A 143 12.09 -8.34 2.75
C PHE A 143 12.09 -7.67 4.12
N VAL A 144 11.80 -6.37 4.17
CA VAL A 144 11.97 -5.53 5.36
C VAL A 144 10.62 -5.02 5.86
N GLY A 145 10.33 -5.21 7.14
CA GLY A 145 9.17 -4.61 7.79
C GLY A 145 9.43 -3.16 8.22
N THR A 146 8.41 -2.30 8.12
CA THR A 146 8.42 -0.96 8.74
C THR A 146 8.29 -1.02 10.27
N HIS A 147 8.00 -2.21 10.81
CA HIS A 147 7.78 -2.43 12.23
C HIS A 147 6.56 -1.68 12.79
N SER A 148 5.47 -1.68 12.03
CA SER A 148 4.15 -1.23 12.50
C SER A 148 3.54 -2.24 13.46
N HIS A 149 3.18 -1.79 14.67
CA HIS A 149 2.45 -2.56 15.68
C HIS A 149 0.93 -2.49 15.53
N ALA A 150 0.46 -1.76 14.52
CA ALA A 150 -0.95 -1.69 14.12
C ALA A 150 -1.21 -2.48 12.81
N GLY A 151 -0.27 -3.31 12.36
CA GLY A 151 -0.41 -4.15 11.18
C GLY A 151 -1.09 -5.50 11.48
N VAL A 152 -1.56 -6.18 10.44
CA VAL A 152 -2.12 -7.55 10.59
C VAL A 152 -1.14 -8.55 11.21
N GLY A 153 -1.65 -9.42 12.08
CA GLY A 153 -0.93 -10.54 12.67
C GLY A 153 -1.17 -11.89 12.01
N GLY A 154 -0.56 -12.92 12.60
CA GLY A 154 -0.70 -14.31 12.21
C GLY A 154 -0.08 -14.70 10.87
N TYR A 155 0.91 -13.96 10.36
CA TYR A 155 1.56 -14.29 9.08
C TYR A 155 2.95 -14.93 9.23
N VAL A 156 3.51 -14.94 10.43
CA VAL A 156 4.87 -15.41 10.73
C VAL A 156 4.94 -16.94 10.84
N GLU A 157 6.11 -17.52 10.57
CA GLU A 157 6.31 -18.97 10.48
C GLU A 157 6.57 -19.64 11.85
N ASN A 158 7.34 -19.00 12.73
CA ASN A 158 7.63 -19.54 14.07
C ASN A 158 6.43 -19.41 15.02
N LEU A 159 6.27 -20.34 15.96
CA LEU A 159 5.06 -20.40 16.81
C LEU A 159 4.96 -19.24 17.81
N LEU A 160 6.06 -18.82 18.45
CA LEU A 160 5.98 -17.88 19.57
C LEU A 160 5.28 -16.56 19.17
N PRO A 161 5.63 -15.91 18.04
CA PRO A 161 4.95 -14.67 17.64
C PRO A 161 3.52 -14.89 17.12
N GLN A 162 3.11 -16.14 16.84
CA GLN A 162 1.74 -16.48 16.43
C GLN A 162 0.78 -16.67 17.61
N LEU A 163 1.28 -16.84 18.85
CA LEU A 163 0.45 -17.22 19.99
C LEU A 163 -0.74 -16.26 20.22
N THR A 164 -0.52 -14.95 20.12
CA THR A 164 -1.58 -13.94 20.31
C THR A 164 -2.54 -13.87 19.11
N SER A 165 -2.09 -14.29 17.94
CA SER A 165 -2.92 -14.46 16.74
C SER A 165 -3.69 -15.78 16.72
N LEU A 166 -3.56 -16.59 17.77
CA LEU A 166 -4.14 -17.93 17.87
C LEU A 166 -3.63 -18.86 16.75
N GLY A 167 -2.39 -18.68 16.31
CA GLY A 167 -1.77 -19.44 15.24
C GLY A 167 -1.66 -18.69 13.90
N LEU A 168 -1.47 -19.46 12.83
CA LEU A 168 -1.33 -18.92 11.47
C LEU A 168 -2.70 -18.45 10.96
N VAL A 169 -2.76 -17.20 10.54
CA VAL A 169 -3.88 -16.60 9.83
C VAL A 169 -3.54 -16.61 8.35
N LYS A 170 -3.94 -17.69 7.67
CA LYS A 170 -3.59 -17.92 6.26
C LYS A 170 -3.98 -16.75 5.33
N GLN A 171 -5.08 -16.06 5.62
CA GLN A 171 -5.47 -14.85 4.88
C GLN A 171 -4.44 -13.71 5.00
N SER A 172 -3.83 -13.53 6.18
CA SER A 172 -2.76 -12.55 6.38
C SER A 172 -1.51 -12.96 5.59
N PHE A 173 -1.08 -14.22 5.73
CA PHE A 173 0.07 -14.76 4.99
C PHE A 173 -0.10 -14.60 3.47
N ASP A 174 -1.22 -15.06 2.93
CA ASP A 174 -1.50 -15.02 1.49
C ASP A 174 -1.59 -13.57 0.97
N ALA A 175 -2.18 -12.65 1.73
CA ALA A 175 -2.25 -11.23 1.38
C ALA A 175 -0.86 -10.58 1.33
N VAL A 176 -0.02 -10.82 2.34
CA VAL A 176 1.34 -10.27 2.41
C VAL A 176 2.20 -10.77 1.25
N VAL A 177 2.15 -12.08 0.97
CA VAL A 177 2.88 -12.69 -0.15
C VAL A 177 2.37 -12.13 -1.49
N ALA A 178 1.07 -12.20 -1.76
CA ALA A 178 0.51 -11.83 -3.05
C ALA A 178 0.70 -10.33 -3.37
N GLY A 179 0.48 -9.46 -2.38
CA GLY A 179 0.70 -8.03 -2.52
C GLY A 179 2.17 -7.68 -2.73
N THR A 180 3.08 -8.37 -2.04
CA THR A 180 4.52 -8.16 -2.21
C THR A 180 5.04 -8.64 -3.57
N VAL A 181 4.64 -9.84 -4.01
CA VAL A 181 4.96 -10.34 -5.36
C VAL A 181 4.44 -9.36 -6.42
N ARG A 182 3.22 -8.84 -6.24
CA ARG A 182 2.64 -7.81 -7.12
C ARG A 182 3.44 -6.51 -7.12
N ALA A 183 3.90 -6.03 -5.98
CA ALA A 183 4.75 -4.85 -5.88
C ALA A 183 6.05 -5.03 -6.69
N VAL A 184 6.70 -6.20 -6.56
CA VAL A 184 7.92 -6.52 -7.32
C VAL A 184 7.64 -6.69 -8.82
N GLN A 185 6.51 -7.30 -9.21
CA GLN A 185 6.09 -7.38 -10.62
C GLN A 185 5.90 -5.98 -11.22
N ARG A 186 5.24 -5.07 -10.50
CA ARG A 186 5.06 -3.67 -10.92
C ARG A 186 6.40 -2.94 -11.01
N ALA A 187 7.29 -3.14 -10.05
CA ALA A 187 8.64 -2.58 -10.08
C ALA A 187 9.45 -3.11 -11.28
N HIS A 188 9.37 -4.40 -11.57
CA HIS A 188 10.02 -5.03 -12.72
C HIS A 188 9.49 -4.48 -14.04
N ALA A 189 8.17 -4.38 -14.19
CA ALA A 189 7.53 -3.82 -15.38
C ALA A 189 7.88 -2.34 -15.61
N ASN A 190 8.18 -1.61 -14.53
CA ASN A 190 8.53 -0.19 -14.54
C ASN A 190 10.05 0.08 -14.49
N LEU A 191 10.89 -0.91 -14.81
CA LEU A 191 12.34 -0.73 -14.93
C LEU A 191 12.64 0.28 -16.03
N ALA A 192 13.31 1.37 -15.67
CA ALA A 192 13.75 2.39 -16.61
C ALA A 192 15.16 2.88 -16.25
N PRO A 193 15.94 3.37 -17.22
CA PRO A 193 17.26 3.90 -16.93
C PRO A 193 17.19 5.15 -16.03
N GLY A 194 18.10 5.25 -15.06
CA GLY A 194 18.11 6.33 -14.09
C GLY A 194 19.42 6.45 -13.29
N LYS A 195 19.39 7.29 -12.27
CA LYS A 195 20.51 7.61 -11.38
C LYS A 195 20.10 7.51 -9.92
N LEU A 196 21.08 7.17 -9.08
CA LEU A 196 20.93 7.13 -7.63
C LEU A 196 21.76 8.22 -6.98
N SER A 197 21.24 8.82 -5.93
CA SER A 197 21.97 9.77 -5.09
C SER A 197 21.56 9.61 -3.63
N VAL A 198 22.47 9.97 -2.71
CA VAL A 198 22.30 9.81 -1.27
C VAL A 198 22.46 11.14 -0.56
N GLY A 199 21.67 11.36 0.47
CA GLY A 199 21.82 12.51 1.35
C GLY A 199 21.32 12.23 2.76
N ASN A 200 21.69 13.14 3.66
CA ASN A 200 21.42 13.00 5.09
C ASN A 200 20.85 14.29 5.68
N THR A 201 20.06 14.16 6.73
CA THR A 201 19.77 15.25 7.66
C THR A 201 19.54 14.69 9.04
N THR A 202 19.86 15.50 10.06
CA THR A 202 19.39 15.25 11.41
C THR A 202 17.89 15.56 11.51
N VAL A 203 17.13 14.65 12.13
CA VAL A 203 15.69 14.74 12.42
C VAL A 203 15.52 14.67 13.94
N LEU A 204 15.06 15.77 14.53
CA LEU A 204 14.82 15.88 15.97
C LEU A 204 13.33 15.75 16.27
N GLY A 205 12.99 15.36 17.51
CA GLY A 205 11.60 15.25 17.96
C GLY A 205 10.80 14.09 17.34
N ALA A 206 11.46 13.18 16.61
CA ALA A 206 10.82 12.00 16.02
C ALA A 206 11.04 10.71 16.82
N ASN A 207 12.06 10.65 17.68
CA ASN A 207 12.36 9.47 18.50
C ASN A 207 12.97 9.85 19.85
N ILE A 208 12.85 8.96 20.84
CA ILE A 208 13.60 8.96 22.11
C ILE A 208 14.18 7.56 22.38
N ASN A 209 15.15 7.44 23.29
CA ASN A 209 15.61 6.14 23.75
C ASN A 209 14.66 5.62 24.85
N ARG A 210 14.16 4.39 24.73
CA ARG A 210 13.23 3.76 25.70
C ARG A 210 13.92 2.89 26.76
N SER A 211 15.23 2.69 26.61
CA SER A 211 16.11 1.95 27.54
C SER A 211 17.42 2.72 27.80
N PRO A 212 17.35 4.00 28.24
CA PRO A 212 18.54 4.85 28.35
C PRO A 212 19.59 4.30 29.33
N THR A 213 19.17 3.61 30.38
CA THR A 213 20.09 3.01 31.37
C THR A 213 20.90 1.86 30.78
N ALA A 214 20.33 1.11 29.83
CA ALA A 214 21.08 0.11 29.06
C ALA A 214 22.08 0.79 28.12
N TYR A 215 21.69 1.86 27.42
CA TYR A 215 22.62 2.63 26.59
C TYR A 215 23.82 3.16 27.40
N LEU A 216 23.57 3.66 28.62
CA LEU A 216 24.62 4.19 29.50
C LEU A 216 25.65 3.14 29.94
N ALA A 217 25.32 1.84 29.87
CA ALA A 217 26.26 0.76 30.17
C ALA A 217 27.37 0.62 29.10
N ASN A 218 27.16 1.11 27.88
CA ASN A 218 28.21 1.16 26.86
C ASN A 218 29.39 2.05 27.33
N PRO A 219 30.63 1.76 26.90
CA PRO A 219 31.84 2.49 27.32
C PRO A 219 31.70 4.01 27.16
N ALA A 220 32.13 4.76 28.17
CA ALA A 220 31.92 6.22 28.21
C ALA A 220 32.63 6.93 27.04
N GLU A 221 33.82 6.46 26.68
CA GLU A 221 34.61 6.92 25.55
C GLU A 221 33.93 6.68 24.20
N GLU A 222 33.20 5.57 24.06
CA GLU A 222 32.42 5.29 22.85
C GLU A 222 31.21 6.21 22.77
N ARG A 223 30.47 6.36 23.87
CA ARG A 223 29.30 7.24 23.96
C ARG A 223 29.65 8.70 23.67
N ALA A 224 30.82 9.17 24.11
CA ALA A 224 31.31 10.53 23.88
C ALA A 224 31.51 10.89 22.39
N ARG A 225 31.53 9.90 21.48
CA ARG A 225 31.61 10.09 20.03
C ARG A 225 30.29 10.55 19.41
N TYR A 226 29.19 10.44 20.16
CA TYR A 226 27.84 10.71 19.67
C TYR A 226 27.16 11.77 20.54
N GLN A 227 26.45 12.70 19.89
CA GLN A 227 25.70 13.74 20.59
C GLN A 227 24.45 13.18 21.33
N TYR A 228 23.89 12.09 20.83
CA TYR A 228 22.57 11.57 21.20
C TYR A 228 22.63 10.07 21.52
N ASP A 229 21.76 9.62 22.44
CA ASP A 229 21.62 8.21 22.83
C ASP A 229 20.72 7.39 21.89
N GLN A 230 20.26 8.02 20.81
CA GLN A 230 19.61 7.40 19.67
C GLN A 230 20.15 8.00 18.37
N ASP A 231 20.00 7.29 17.26
CA ASP A 231 20.36 7.84 15.95
C ASP A 231 19.32 8.87 15.49
N LYS A 232 19.77 10.13 15.33
CA LYS A 232 18.95 11.24 14.83
C LYS A 232 19.11 11.48 13.33
N ASP A 233 20.08 10.84 12.69
CA ASP A 233 20.33 11.05 11.27
C ASP A 233 19.42 10.16 10.41
N MET A 234 18.65 10.81 9.54
CA MET A 234 17.94 10.18 8.44
C MET A 234 18.84 10.14 7.22
N THR A 235 18.93 8.98 6.57
CA THR A 235 19.56 8.82 5.25
C THR A 235 18.49 8.57 4.20
N VAL A 236 18.56 9.24 3.05
CA VAL A 236 17.67 8.98 1.92
C VAL A 236 18.48 8.59 0.69
N LEU A 237 18.13 7.46 0.09
CA LEU A 237 18.51 7.07 -1.27
C LEU A 237 17.43 7.55 -2.24
N ARG A 238 17.78 8.50 -3.11
CA ARG A 238 16.89 9.09 -4.11
C ARG A 238 17.01 8.36 -5.45
N PHE A 239 15.87 8.10 -6.08
CA PHE A 239 15.76 7.45 -7.38
C PHE A 239 15.32 8.48 -8.42
N ASP A 240 16.23 8.86 -9.32
CA ASP A 240 15.95 9.80 -10.39
C ASP A 240 15.87 9.09 -11.75
N ASP A 241 15.01 9.60 -12.63
CA ASP A 241 15.06 9.24 -14.05
C ASP A 241 16.24 9.93 -14.77
N ASN A 242 16.41 9.64 -16.06
CA ASN A 242 17.47 10.24 -16.88
C ASN A 242 17.40 11.77 -16.99
N ASN A 243 16.24 12.37 -16.75
CA ASN A 243 16.02 13.82 -16.81
C ASN A 243 16.22 14.48 -15.44
N GLY A 244 16.59 13.72 -14.40
CA GLY A 244 16.77 14.23 -13.04
C GLY A 244 15.46 14.42 -12.27
N ARG A 245 14.34 13.88 -12.78
CA ARG A 245 13.06 13.88 -12.06
C ARG A 245 13.04 12.72 -11.07
N ALA A 246 12.73 13.03 -9.82
CA ALA A 246 12.57 12.02 -8.78
C ALA A 246 11.38 11.11 -9.10
N ARG A 247 11.63 9.80 -9.14
CA ARG A 247 10.62 8.73 -9.25
C ARG A 247 10.30 8.09 -7.91
N GLY A 248 11.18 8.23 -6.92
CA GLY A 248 10.96 7.69 -5.59
C GLY A 248 12.11 7.97 -4.65
N LEU A 249 11.93 7.51 -3.40
CA LEU A 249 12.94 7.57 -2.36
C LEU A 249 12.88 6.34 -1.46
N LEU A 250 14.00 6.01 -0.84
CA LEU A 250 14.10 5.03 0.24
C LEU A 250 14.85 5.66 1.42
N SER A 251 14.14 5.88 2.52
CA SER A 251 14.58 6.57 3.73
C SER A 251 14.87 5.60 4.86
N PHE A 252 16.05 5.68 5.48
CA PHE A 252 16.48 4.90 6.64
C PHE A 252 16.51 5.81 7.87
N PHE A 253 15.66 5.52 8.86
CA PHE A 253 15.59 6.28 10.11
C PHE A 253 15.03 5.40 11.24
N ALA A 254 15.67 5.41 12.42
CA ALA A 254 15.32 4.57 13.55
C ALA A 254 14.18 5.18 14.39
N VAL A 255 12.96 4.66 14.25
CA VAL A 255 11.83 4.99 15.13
C VAL A 255 10.81 3.86 15.07
N HIS A 256 10.48 3.26 16.21
CA HIS A 256 9.50 2.16 16.28
C HIS A 256 8.15 2.56 15.68
N GLY A 257 7.44 1.62 15.07
CA GLY A 257 6.06 1.81 14.61
C GLY A 257 5.03 1.59 15.71
N THR A 258 5.18 2.30 16.84
CA THR A 258 4.32 2.24 18.03
C THR A 258 3.76 3.61 18.42
N SER A 259 3.47 4.45 17.43
CA SER A 259 2.76 5.71 17.71
C SER A 259 1.30 5.46 18.05
N LEU A 260 0.69 4.45 17.43
CA LEU A 260 -0.61 3.91 17.81
C LEU A 260 -0.44 2.87 18.92
N TYR A 261 -1.12 3.07 20.04
CA TYR A 261 -0.89 2.29 21.26
C TYR A 261 -1.51 0.89 21.20
N ASN A 262 -1.19 0.04 22.19
CA ASN A 262 -1.74 -1.32 22.32
C ASN A 262 -3.28 -1.37 22.38
N ASN A 263 -3.94 -0.31 22.84
CA ASN A 263 -5.41 -0.23 22.85
C ASN A 263 -6.03 0.11 21.47
N ASN A 264 -5.22 0.45 20.46
CA ASN A 264 -5.70 0.60 19.09
C ASN A 264 -6.09 -0.76 18.52
N THR A 265 -7.27 -0.80 17.88
CA THR A 265 -7.82 -2.00 17.22
C THR A 265 -8.05 -1.79 15.73
N LEU A 266 -7.61 -0.66 15.15
CA LEU A 266 -7.72 -0.41 13.72
C LEU A 266 -6.41 -0.78 13.02
N VAL A 267 -6.49 -1.57 11.94
CA VAL A 267 -5.34 -1.84 11.08
C VAL A 267 -4.81 -0.53 10.50
N SER A 268 -3.51 -0.31 10.60
CA SER A 268 -2.83 0.92 10.20
C SER A 268 -1.36 0.66 9.88
N THR A 269 -0.74 1.60 9.19
CA THR A 269 0.67 1.54 8.77
C THR A 269 1.61 2.30 9.71
N ASP A 270 1.09 2.77 10.85
CA ASP A 270 1.76 3.61 11.84
C ASP A 270 2.56 4.78 11.20
N ASN A 271 3.60 5.26 11.88
CA ASN A 271 4.21 6.55 11.56
C ASN A 271 5.03 6.51 10.26
N LYS A 272 5.60 5.36 9.91
CA LYS A 272 6.37 5.18 8.67
C LYS A 272 5.49 5.12 7.44
N GLY A 273 4.38 4.37 7.49
CA GLY A 273 3.43 4.38 6.39
C GLY A 273 2.66 5.70 6.29
N MET A 274 2.44 6.39 7.42
CA MET A 274 1.95 7.78 7.41
C MET A 274 2.95 8.70 6.69
N ALA A 275 4.25 8.62 6.98
CA ALA A 275 5.28 9.40 6.30
C ALA A 275 5.32 9.09 4.79
N ALA A 276 5.22 7.82 4.42
CA ALA A 276 5.15 7.38 3.03
C ALA A 276 3.93 7.98 2.32
N TYR A 277 2.75 7.87 2.92
CA TYR A 277 1.52 8.48 2.42
C TYR A 277 1.66 10.01 2.25
N LEU A 278 2.16 10.73 3.26
CA LEU A 278 2.33 12.19 3.19
C LEU A 278 3.26 12.58 2.03
N TYR A 279 4.34 11.84 1.82
CA TYR A 279 5.26 12.11 0.71
C TYR A 279 4.61 11.80 -0.64
N GLU A 280 4.04 10.62 -0.81
CA GLU A 280 3.37 10.18 -2.03
C GLU A 280 2.24 11.15 -2.43
N ALA A 281 1.41 11.54 -1.47
CA ALA A 281 0.33 12.52 -1.67
C ALA A 281 0.86 13.94 -1.95
N SER A 282 2.04 14.33 -1.42
CA SER A 282 2.63 15.63 -1.72
C SER A 282 3.11 15.74 -3.18
N VAL A 283 3.50 14.62 -3.80
CA VAL A 283 3.96 14.56 -5.19
C VAL A 283 2.77 14.35 -6.14
N GLU A 284 1.82 13.49 -5.77
CA GLU A 284 0.66 13.13 -6.57
C GLU A 284 -0.66 13.29 -5.76
N PRO A 285 -1.10 14.53 -5.46
CA PRO A 285 -2.21 14.80 -4.54
C PRO A 285 -3.59 14.30 -5.02
N ASN A 286 -3.71 13.99 -6.31
CA ASN A 286 -4.94 13.49 -6.92
C ASN A 286 -4.94 11.95 -7.06
N ALA A 287 -3.82 11.30 -6.79
CA ALA A 287 -3.74 9.85 -6.82
C ALA A 287 -4.26 9.28 -5.50
N MET A 288 -4.99 8.17 -5.60
CA MET A 288 -5.39 7.44 -4.40
C MET A 288 -4.16 6.82 -3.72
N PRO A 289 -4.14 6.72 -2.38
CA PRO A 289 -3.03 6.06 -1.69
C PRO A 289 -2.89 4.61 -2.19
N GLY A 290 -1.65 4.22 -2.52
CA GLY A 290 -1.34 2.93 -3.15
C GLY A 290 -1.32 2.94 -4.69
N ASN A 291 -1.83 4.00 -5.34
CA ASN A 291 -1.90 4.13 -6.81
C ASN A 291 -0.96 5.20 -7.38
N THR A 292 -0.04 5.75 -6.58
CA THR A 292 0.95 6.73 -7.05
C THR A 292 1.99 6.09 -7.96
N THR A 293 2.52 6.87 -8.90
CA THR A 293 3.70 6.47 -9.69
C THR A 293 5.01 6.73 -8.95
N PHE A 294 5.02 7.76 -8.11
CA PHE A 294 6.07 8.02 -7.14
C PHE A 294 5.96 7.04 -5.97
N VAL A 295 7.08 6.42 -5.58
CA VAL A 295 7.13 5.45 -4.46
C VAL A 295 8.01 5.98 -3.34
N ALA A 296 7.46 6.11 -2.15
CA ALA A 296 8.17 6.58 -0.96
C ALA A 296 8.34 5.46 0.07
N GLY A 297 9.55 4.93 0.21
CA GLY A 297 9.88 3.93 1.22
C GLY A 297 10.41 4.60 2.48
N PHE A 298 9.74 4.42 3.62
CA PHE A 298 10.28 4.75 4.93
C PHE A 298 10.59 3.46 5.66
N THR A 299 11.87 3.11 5.71
CA THR A 299 12.34 1.88 6.33
C THR A 299 12.91 2.14 7.72
N GLN A 300 12.98 1.07 8.50
CA GLN A 300 13.67 1.07 9.77
C GLN A 300 15.19 1.06 9.57
N SER A 301 15.90 1.49 10.60
CA SER A 301 17.34 1.28 10.73
C SER A 301 17.56 0.32 11.91
N ASN A 302 18.41 0.69 12.86
CA ASN A 302 18.58 0.08 14.17
C ASN A 302 17.54 0.62 15.16
N VAL A 303 16.36 0.01 15.19
CA VAL A 303 15.15 0.52 15.86
C VAL A 303 14.96 0.04 17.31
N GLY A 304 15.78 -0.91 17.79
CA GLY A 304 15.47 -1.73 18.94
C GLY A 304 15.23 -0.98 20.26
N ASP A 305 15.91 0.14 20.49
CA ASP A 305 15.74 0.96 21.70
C ASP A 305 15.15 2.35 21.41
N THR A 306 14.59 2.56 20.21
CA THR A 306 14.01 3.86 19.80
C THR A 306 12.50 3.82 19.87
N SER A 307 11.89 4.84 20.47
CA SER A 307 10.44 4.99 20.61
C SER A 307 9.93 6.29 19.94
N PRO A 308 8.75 6.30 19.29
CA PRO A 308 8.10 7.51 18.78
C PRO A 308 7.46 8.36 19.90
N ASN A 309 7.41 7.86 21.13
CA ASN A 309 6.72 8.49 22.26
C ASN A 309 7.56 9.58 22.91
N THR A 310 7.73 10.69 22.19
CA THR A 310 8.81 11.66 22.41
C THR A 310 8.69 12.55 23.64
N LEU A 311 7.56 12.50 24.36
CA LEU A 311 7.41 13.26 25.60
C LEU A 311 7.98 12.51 26.82
N GLY A 312 8.35 11.23 26.67
CA GLY A 312 8.87 10.40 27.74
C GLY A 312 7.81 9.47 28.35
N ALA A 313 8.23 8.64 29.30
CA ALA A 313 7.38 7.66 29.97
C ALA A 313 6.89 8.16 31.34
N PHE A 314 5.59 8.03 31.58
CA PHE A 314 4.93 8.52 32.78
C PHE A 314 3.92 7.52 33.33
N CYS A 315 3.65 7.65 34.63
CA CYS A 315 2.66 6.84 35.31
C CYS A 315 1.23 7.30 35.00
N GLU A 316 0.43 6.38 34.47
CA GLU A 316 -0.98 6.58 34.09
C GLU A 316 -1.92 5.85 35.06
N ALA A 317 -1.90 6.28 36.33
CA ALA A 317 -2.65 5.64 37.41
C ALA A 317 -3.59 6.59 38.19
N PRO A 318 -4.75 6.98 37.64
CA PRO A 318 -5.64 7.95 38.28
C PRO A 318 -5.96 7.60 39.74
N GLY A 319 -5.82 8.58 40.64
CA GLY A 319 -6.09 8.41 42.08
C GLY A 319 -4.92 7.84 42.89
N LYS A 320 -3.79 7.48 42.27
CA LYS A 320 -2.56 7.07 42.98
C LYS A 320 -1.58 8.24 43.09
N GLU A 321 -0.74 8.22 44.13
CA GLU A 321 0.23 9.30 44.43
C GLU A 321 1.23 9.53 43.29
N TYR A 322 1.61 8.47 42.59
CA TYR A 322 2.54 8.53 41.48
C TYR A 322 1.91 8.90 40.13
N HIS A 323 0.60 9.16 40.05
CA HIS A 323 -0.05 9.57 38.81
C HIS A 323 0.61 10.81 38.20
N GLY A 324 0.97 10.75 36.92
CA GLY A 324 1.60 11.85 36.20
C GLY A 324 3.08 12.05 36.52
N GLN A 325 3.68 11.27 37.43
CA GLN A 325 5.12 11.28 37.67
C GLN A 325 5.87 10.50 36.57
N PRO A 326 7.14 10.82 36.29
CA PRO A 326 7.99 10.01 35.43
C PRO A 326 8.08 8.58 35.95
N CYS A 327 8.15 7.60 35.05
CA CYS A 327 8.40 6.21 35.46
C CYS A 327 9.79 6.05 36.09
N ASP A 328 9.95 4.99 36.88
CA ASP A 328 11.26 4.52 37.28
C ASP A 328 12.14 4.21 36.05
N PRO A 329 13.35 4.78 35.93
CA PRO A 329 14.16 4.66 34.72
C PRO A 329 14.78 3.26 34.54
N ASP A 330 15.09 2.56 35.62
CA ASP A 330 15.82 1.28 35.57
C ASP A 330 14.92 0.10 35.25
N HIS A 331 13.66 0.16 35.69
CA HIS A 331 12.69 -0.93 35.58
C HIS A 331 11.44 -0.56 34.78
N SER A 332 11.24 0.71 34.43
CA SER A 332 10.03 1.22 33.77
C SER A 332 8.77 0.89 34.56
N THR A 333 8.78 1.20 35.85
CA THR A 333 7.68 0.89 36.76
C THR A 333 7.03 2.14 37.37
N CYS A 334 5.80 1.95 37.84
CA CYS A 334 5.01 2.88 38.61
C CYS A 334 4.43 2.12 39.80
N GLY A 335 4.78 2.52 41.03
CA GLY A 335 4.40 1.74 42.22
C GLY A 335 4.93 0.30 42.22
N GLY A 336 6.04 0.04 41.53
CA GLY A 336 6.69 -1.28 41.46
C GLY A 336 6.21 -2.21 40.34
N THR A 337 5.26 -1.79 39.50
CA THR A 337 4.77 -2.59 38.37
C THR A 337 4.85 -1.85 37.04
N VAL A 338 4.92 -2.57 35.93
CA VAL A 338 5.12 -1.98 34.58
C VAL A 338 3.84 -1.45 33.93
N GLN A 339 2.68 -1.99 34.29
CA GLN A 339 1.40 -1.79 33.58
C GLN A 339 0.95 -0.34 33.52
N GLU A 340 1.38 0.49 34.47
CA GLU A 340 0.97 1.89 34.54
C GLU A 340 2.03 2.83 33.94
N CYS A 341 3.20 2.32 33.55
CA CYS A 341 4.25 3.12 32.93
C CYS A 341 4.10 3.16 31.40
N HIS A 342 3.62 4.28 30.86
CA HIS A 342 3.38 4.43 29.42
C HIS A 342 4.18 5.59 28.82
N GLY A 343 4.73 5.36 27.63
CA GLY A 343 5.29 6.39 26.77
C GLY A 343 4.19 7.32 26.26
N ARG A 344 4.48 8.63 26.19
CA ARG A 344 3.57 9.63 25.62
C ARG A 344 4.08 10.18 24.31
N GLY A 345 3.32 9.98 23.25
CA GLY A 345 3.53 10.63 21.96
C GLY A 345 3.31 12.14 22.00
N PRO A 346 3.82 12.88 21.00
CA PRO A 346 3.71 14.34 20.95
C PRO A 346 2.27 14.85 20.86
N GLY A 347 1.33 14.02 20.37
CA GLY A 347 -0.09 14.31 20.25
C GLY A 347 -0.97 13.71 21.35
N PHE A 348 -0.41 13.13 22.41
CA PHE A 348 -1.17 12.28 23.37
C PHE A 348 -2.40 12.94 24.01
N ARG A 349 -2.42 14.28 24.13
CA ARG A 349 -3.56 15.02 24.68
C ARG A 349 -4.76 15.11 23.72
N ILE A 350 -4.53 14.80 22.45
CA ILE A 350 -5.53 14.77 21.38
C ILE A 350 -5.87 13.31 21.08
N SER A 351 -4.88 12.54 20.62
CA SER A 351 -4.97 11.10 20.37
C SER A 351 -3.59 10.52 20.03
N ASP A 352 -3.47 9.20 20.10
CA ASP A 352 -2.37 8.44 19.52
C ASP A 352 -2.33 8.56 17.98
N PHE A 353 -3.48 8.69 17.31
CA PHE A 353 -3.54 9.03 15.87
C PHE A 353 -2.88 10.38 15.54
N GLU A 354 -3.01 11.38 16.41
CA GLU A 354 -2.32 12.66 16.22
C GLU A 354 -0.82 12.55 16.49
N SER A 355 -0.42 11.76 17.50
CA SER A 355 1.00 11.41 17.70
C SER A 355 1.58 10.75 16.46
N ASN A 356 0.87 9.75 15.90
CA ASN A 356 1.21 9.06 14.68
C ASN A 356 1.38 10.01 13.48
N ARG A 357 0.44 10.96 13.31
CA ARG A 357 0.52 12.00 12.28
C ARG A 357 1.74 12.89 12.45
N ILE A 358 2.01 13.40 13.66
CA ILE A 358 3.15 14.29 13.96
C ILE A 358 4.48 13.58 13.70
N ILE A 359 4.64 12.34 14.16
CA ILE A 359 5.88 11.57 13.96
C ILE A 359 6.07 11.21 12.48
N GLY A 360 4.99 10.85 11.77
CA GLY A 360 5.04 10.63 10.32
C GLY A 360 5.38 11.89 9.54
N GLU A 361 4.79 13.03 9.89
CA GLU A 361 5.09 14.34 9.28
C GLU A 361 6.55 14.75 9.53
N THR A 362 7.07 14.53 10.75
CA THR A 362 8.45 14.86 11.08
C THR A 362 9.44 14.07 10.23
N GLN A 363 9.17 12.79 9.98
CA GLN A 363 9.95 11.97 9.05
C GLN A 363 9.81 12.46 7.60
N PHE A 364 8.59 12.72 7.15
CA PHE A 364 8.29 13.26 5.82
C PHE A 364 9.07 14.56 5.55
N LEU A 365 9.05 15.52 6.47
CA LEU A 365 9.76 16.80 6.34
C LEU A 365 11.28 16.60 6.32
N GLY A 366 11.80 15.67 7.12
CA GLY A 366 13.21 15.27 7.06
C GLY A 366 13.62 14.75 5.68
N ALA A 367 12.82 13.84 5.12
CA ALA A 367 13.06 13.31 3.79
C ALA A 367 12.92 14.39 2.70
N GLN A 368 11.93 15.28 2.83
CA GLN A 368 11.72 16.38 1.88
C GLN A 368 12.90 17.35 1.89
N LYS A 369 13.47 17.66 3.06
CA LYS A 369 14.68 18.47 3.19
C LYS A 369 15.87 17.85 2.47
N ILE A 370 16.08 16.53 2.59
CA ILE A 370 17.15 15.83 1.87
C ILE A 370 16.90 15.87 0.36
N MET A 371 15.69 15.53 -0.07
CA MET A 371 15.33 15.45 -1.49
C MET A 371 15.46 16.79 -2.22
N ASN A 372 15.30 17.91 -1.52
CA ASN A 372 15.49 19.27 -2.04
C ASN A 372 16.90 19.84 -1.80
N GLY A 373 17.77 19.09 -1.12
CA GLY A 373 19.12 19.51 -0.72
C GLY A 373 20.23 19.01 -1.65
N PRO A 374 21.49 19.27 -1.29
CA PRO A 374 22.64 18.68 -1.98
C PRO A 374 22.70 17.17 -1.75
N LEU A 375 22.94 16.41 -2.82
CA LEU A 375 23.00 14.95 -2.80
C LEU A 375 24.32 14.48 -3.40
N SER A 376 24.90 13.44 -2.80
CA SER A 376 26.08 12.77 -3.31
C SER A 376 25.68 11.69 -4.32
N PRO A 377 26.31 11.60 -5.49
CA PRO A 377 25.99 10.55 -6.46
C PRO A 377 26.36 9.17 -5.89
N VAL A 378 25.49 8.19 -6.14
CA VAL A 378 25.79 6.78 -5.85
C VAL A 378 26.29 6.14 -7.12
N THR A 379 27.52 5.62 -7.11
CA THR A 379 28.17 5.11 -8.33
C THR A 379 28.92 3.81 -8.13
N GLY A 380 28.92 2.96 -9.16
CA GLY A 380 29.62 1.66 -9.20
C GLY A 380 28.68 0.48 -9.40
N ALA A 381 29.21 -0.75 -9.25
CA ALA A 381 28.49 -1.99 -9.52
C ALA A 381 27.33 -2.26 -8.55
N VAL A 382 26.35 -3.06 -9.00
CA VAL A 382 25.32 -3.65 -8.14
C VAL A 382 25.74 -5.08 -7.76
N LYS A 383 25.76 -5.39 -6.47
CA LYS A 383 26.16 -6.71 -5.93
C LYS A 383 25.31 -7.08 -4.73
N SER A 384 25.24 -8.38 -4.45
CA SER A 384 24.64 -8.88 -3.22
C SER A 384 25.33 -10.15 -2.75
N ALA A 385 25.22 -10.43 -1.45
CA ALA A 385 25.60 -11.70 -0.87
C ALA A 385 24.63 -12.02 0.28
N HIS A 386 24.29 -13.30 0.42
CA HIS A 386 23.38 -13.83 1.43
C HIS A 386 23.98 -15.11 2.01
N VAL A 387 23.72 -15.34 3.29
CA VAL A 387 23.99 -16.61 3.98
C VAL A 387 22.89 -16.90 5.00
N TYR A 388 22.58 -18.17 5.16
CA TYR A 388 21.99 -18.69 6.39
C TYR A 388 23.10 -18.95 7.40
N VAL A 389 22.83 -18.61 8.66
CA VAL A 389 23.74 -18.84 9.80
C VAL A 389 23.00 -19.59 10.90
N GLU A 390 23.50 -20.76 11.29
CA GLU A 390 22.99 -21.56 12.40
C GLU A 390 23.40 -20.95 13.75
N MET A 391 22.60 -20.00 14.24
CA MET A 391 22.87 -19.22 15.44
C MET A 391 22.72 -20.02 16.73
N ALA A 392 22.10 -21.20 16.74
CA ALA A 392 21.99 -21.98 17.98
C ALA A 392 23.33 -22.56 18.46
N SER A 393 24.37 -22.61 17.61
CA SER A 393 25.68 -23.18 17.96
C SER A 393 26.87 -22.49 17.26
N HIS A 394 26.67 -21.25 16.80
CA HIS A 394 27.65 -20.57 15.96
C HIS A 394 28.89 -20.16 16.76
N SER A 395 30.04 -20.79 16.46
CA SER A 395 31.33 -20.51 17.10
C SER A 395 32.24 -19.69 16.20
N PHE A 396 32.86 -18.65 16.74
CA PHE A 396 33.70 -17.69 16.02
C PHE A 396 34.75 -17.05 16.93
N SER A 397 35.73 -16.37 16.35
CA SER A 397 36.80 -15.70 17.11
C SER A 397 36.56 -14.21 17.20
N LEU A 398 36.62 -13.67 18.42
CA LEU A 398 36.66 -12.24 18.66
C LEU A 398 37.99 -11.63 18.15
N PRO A 399 38.07 -10.29 17.96
CA PRO A 399 39.31 -9.63 17.51
C PRO A 399 40.53 -9.88 18.40
N ASN A 400 40.32 -10.21 19.67
CA ASN A 400 41.39 -10.56 20.62
C ASN A 400 41.85 -12.03 20.53
N GLY A 401 41.31 -12.82 19.60
CA GLY A 401 41.61 -14.24 19.41
C GLY A 401 40.83 -15.20 20.32
N THR A 402 40.01 -14.70 21.24
CA THR A 402 39.16 -15.57 22.07
C THR A 402 38.06 -16.19 21.22
N THR A 403 37.92 -17.52 21.28
CA THR A 403 36.81 -18.21 20.63
C THR A 403 35.59 -18.18 21.54
N VAL A 404 34.47 -17.73 21.00
CA VAL A 404 33.18 -17.63 21.68
C VAL A 404 32.10 -18.30 20.84
N SER A 405 30.92 -18.49 21.41
CA SER A 405 29.78 -19.10 20.72
C SER A 405 28.50 -18.36 21.05
N THR A 406 27.57 -18.35 20.10
CA THR A 406 26.18 -17.97 20.34
C THR A 406 25.43 -19.11 21.03
N CYS A 407 24.23 -18.82 21.53
CA CYS A 407 23.42 -19.75 22.29
C CYS A 407 22.15 -20.15 21.54
N PRO A 408 21.60 -21.35 21.77
CA PRO A 408 20.22 -21.65 21.42
C PRO A 408 19.26 -20.56 21.95
N ALA A 409 18.21 -20.24 21.19
CA ALA A 409 17.32 -19.12 21.48
C ALA A 409 16.71 -19.21 22.89
N ALA A 410 16.73 -18.10 23.64
CA ALA A 410 16.01 -17.99 24.91
C ALA A 410 15.62 -16.54 25.23
N LEU A 411 14.45 -16.38 25.84
CA LEU A 411 13.93 -15.10 26.33
C LEU A 411 14.08 -14.99 27.84
N GLY A 412 14.54 -13.84 28.32
CA GLY A 412 14.72 -13.55 29.74
C GLY A 412 13.44 -13.07 30.43
N PHE A 413 13.47 -12.89 31.76
CA PHE A 413 12.33 -12.30 32.49
C PHE A 413 11.96 -10.89 32.00
N GLY A 414 12.96 -10.06 31.67
CA GLY A 414 12.73 -8.70 31.18
C GLY A 414 11.89 -8.62 29.90
N PHE A 415 11.82 -9.71 29.11
CA PHE A 415 10.93 -9.79 27.94
C PHE A 415 9.45 -9.66 28.35
N ALA A 416 9.04 -10.34 29.42
CA ALA A 416 7.64 -10.32 29.86
C ALA A 416 7.24 -9.00 30.53
N GLY A 417 8.20 -8.13 30.87
CA GLY A 417 7.94 -6.77 31.35
C GLY A 417 7.51 -5.80 30.25
N GLY A 418 7.61 -6.19 28.97
CA GLY A 418 7.31 -5.32 27.83
C GLY A 418 8.18 -4.05 27.83
N THR A 419 7.70 -3.00 27.19
CA THR A 419 8.37 -1.69 27.14
C THR A 419 7.42 -0.58 27.57
N THR A 420 7.90 0.66 27.63
CA THR A 420 7.03 1.82 27.85
C THR A 420 6.08 2.08 26.67
N ASP A 421 6.37 1.57 25.47
CA ASP A 421 5.49 1.69 24.30
C ASP A 421 4.32 0.69 24.33
N GLY A 422 4.50 -0.40 25.08
CA GLY A 422 3.55 -1.49 25.26
C GLY A 422 3.94 -2.30 26.49
N PRO A 423 3.46 -1.91 27.68
CA PRO A 423 3.85 -2.57 28.92
C PRO A 423 3.44 -4.03 28.94
N GLY A 424 4.28 -4.84 29.56
CA GLY A 424 3.99 -6.24 29.80
C GLY A 424 2.88 -6.44 30.83
N ALA A 425 2.55 -7.70 31.07
CA ALA A 425 1.56 -8.09 32.07
C ALA A 425 2.25 -8.65 33.32
N LEU A 426 1.46 -8.82 34.40
CA LEU A 426 1.85 -9.53 35.63
C LEU A 426 3.02 -8.84 36.38
N ASP A 427 3.71 -9.57 37.25
CA ASP A 427 4.75 -9.05 38.16
C ASP A 427 6.15 -8.96 37.52
N PHE A 428 6.24 -9.01 36.19
CA PHE A 428 7.50 -8.87 35.45
C PHE A 428 7.91 -7.40 35.36
N ILE A 429 9.21 -7.14 35.56
CA ILE A 429 9.82 -5.81 35.42
C ILE A 429 11.01 -5.88 34.47
N GLN A 430 11.36 -4.76 33.84
CA GLN A 430 12.59 -4.67 33.06
C GLN A 430 13.82 -4.59 33.97
N GLY A 431 15.00 -4.96 33.47
CA GLY A 431 16.26 -4.83 34.21
C GLY A 431 16.45 -5.86 35.33
N ALA A 432 15.57 -6.86 35.43
CA ALA A 432 15.66 -7.89 36.45
C ALA A 432 16.72 -8.94 36.08
N ASN A 433 17.87 -8.88 36.76
CA ASN A 433 18.93 -9.90 36.69
C ASN A 433 18.73 -11.08 37.66
N SER A 434 17.50 -11.29 38.13
CA SER A 434 17.15 -12.35 39.07
C SER A 434 16.33 -13.45 38.41
N SER A 435 16.68 -14.70 38.67
CA SER A 435 15.81 -15.83 38.38
C SER A 435 14.70 -16.01 39.42
N MET A 436 14.64 -15.20 40.47
CA MET A 436 13.55 -15.19 41.45
C MET A 436 12.51 -14.16 40.97
N PRO A 437 11.43 -14.58 40.28
CA PRO A 437 10.30 -13.69 40.03
C PRO A 437 9.77 -13.10 41.34
N GLN A 438 9.09 -11.95 41.29
CA GLN A 438 8.36 -11.46 42.46
C GLN A 438 7.33 -12.52 42.93
N ASN A 439 6.78 -13.30 42.00
CA ASN A 439 5.93 -14.45 42.24
C ASN A 439 6.62 -15.81 41.92
N PRO A 440 6.95 -16.64 42.94
CA PRO A 440 7.63 -17.93 42.75
C PRO A 440 6.85 -18.94 41.89
N PHE A 441 5.56 -18.72 41.65
CA PHE A 441 4.73 -19.52 40.72
C PHE A 441 5.33 -19.62 39.32
N TRP A 442 6.01 -18.57 38.83
CA TRP A 442 6.58 -18.60 37.48
C TRP A 442 7.67 -19.66 37.31
N GLN A 443 8.33 -20.12 38.38
CA GLN A 443 9.26 -21.25 38.28
C GLN A 443 8.58 -22.57 37.93
N ILE A 444 7.33 -22.74 38.35
CA ILE A 444 6.52 -23.93 38.02
C ILE A 444 6.02 -23.84 36.58
N VAL A 445 5.58 -22.65 36.15
CA VAL A 445 5.06 -22.42 34.79
C VAL A 445 6.15 -22.60 33.72
N LYS A 446 7.39 -22.18 33.98
CA LYS A 446 8.50 -22.32 33.02
C LYS A 446 8.66 -23.72 32.45
N GLY A 447 8.72 -24.72 33.33
CA GLY A 447 8.90 -26.12 32.96
C GLY A 447 7.64 -26.78 32.38
N ALA A 448 6.48 -26.14 32.51
CA ALA A 448 5.22 -26.59 31.92
C ALA A 448 4.99 -26.03 30.51
N VAL A 449 5.59 -24.89 30.17
CA VAL A 449 5.41 -24.19 28.87
C VAL A 449 6.54 -24.47 27.89
N THR A 450 7.80 -24.40 28.35
CA THR A 450 8.98 -24.77 27.55
C THR A 450 9.87 -25.74 28.34
N PRO A 451 10.74 -26.55 27.71
CA PRO A 451 11.64 -27.41 28.46
C PRO A 451 12.54 -26.62 29.41
N ASN A 452 12.77 -27.16 30.61
CA ASN A 452 13.66 -26.53 31.58
C ASN A 452 15.07 -26.32 30.99
N PRO A 453 15.67 -25.13 31.15
CA PRO A 453 17.00 -24.86 30.60
C PRO A 453 18.08 -25.66 31.34
N SER A 454 19.00 -26.27 30.58
CA SER A 454 20.15 -27.00 31.10
C SER A 454 21.18 -26.06 31.77
N ALA A 455 22.18 -26.63 32.46
CA ALA A 455 23.25 -25.84 33.05
C ALA A 455 24.07 -25.10 31.99
N GLU A 456 24.33 -25.76 30.85
CA GLU A 456 25.06 -25.23 29.71
C GLU A 456 24.30 -24.06 29.08
N GLN A 457 22.98 -24.21 28.89
CA GLN A 457 22.14 -23.15 28.33
C GLN A 457 22.10 -21.91 29.25
N LYS A 458 21.99 -22.12 30.56
CA LYS A 458 22.06 -21.03 31.56
C LYS A 458 23.42 -20.33 31.54
N ALA A 459 24.51 -21.10 31.44
CA ALA A 459 25.86 -20.55 31.38
C ALA A 459 26.09 -19.76 30.08
N CYS A 460 25.61 -20.25 28.95
CA CYS A 460 25.73 -19.57 27.66
C CYS A 460 24.96 -18.24 27.65
N GLN A 461 23.72 -18.25 28.14
CA GLN A 461 22.84 -17.07 28.16
C GLN A 461 23.19 -16.07 29.27
N PHE A 462 24.08 -16.40 30.22
CA PHE A 462 24.41 -15.55 31.35
C PHE A 462 24.76 -14.10 30.91
N PRO A 463 24.28 -13.05 31.62
CA PRO A 463 23.53 -13.07 32.88
C PRO A 463 22.01 -13.24 32.75
N LYS A 464 21.47 -13.49 31.55
CA LYS A 464 20.03 -13.57 31.32
C LYS A 464 19.38 -14.66 32.19
N PRO A 465 18.42 -14.31 33.06
CA PRO A 465 17.61 -15.30 33.73
C PRO A 465 16.54 -15.80 32.76
N ILE A 466 16.72 -17.01 32.23
CA ILE A 466 15.83 -17.60 31.20
C ILE A 466 14.41 -17.76 31.74
N LEU A 467 13.44 -17.18 31.03
CA LEU A 467 12.00 -17.37 31.20
C LEU A 467 11.48 -18.41 30.21
N LEU A 468 11.71 -18.22 28.92
CA LEU A 468 11.28 -19.15 27.87
C LEU A 468 12.50 -19.73 27.17
N ASN A 469 12.63 -21.06 27.20
CA ASN A 469 13.75 -21.79 26.60
C ASN A 469 13.40 -22.21 25.17
N THR A 470 13.16 -21.23 24.30
CA THR A 470 12.49 -21.40 23.01
C THR A 470 13.27 -22.20 21.99
N GLY A 471 14.61 -22.17 22.03
CA GLY A 471 15.49 -22.95 21.14
C GLY A 471 15.47 -24.46 21.40
N TYR A 472 14.82 -24.89 22.49
CA TYR A 472 14.55 -26.31 22.78
C TYR A 472 13.05 -26.65 22.71
N ALA A 473 12.20 -25.70 22.31
CA ALA A 473 10.76 -25.89 22.20
C ALA A 473 10.38 -26.20 20.74
N HIS A 474 10.27 -27.50 20.45
CA HIS A 474 10.02 -28.03 19.09
C HIS A 474 8.60 -28.59 18.87
N THR A 475 7.77 -28.58 19.91
CA THR A 475 6.40 -29.10 19.87
C THR A 475 5.41 -27.94 20.02
N PRO A 476 4.40 -27.81 19.14
CA PRO A 476 4.08 -28.64 17.96
C PRO A 476 5.04 -28.48 16.77
N TYR A 477 5.78 -27.37 16.71
CA TYR A 477 6.87 -27.06 15.77
C TYR A 477 7.74 -25.97 16.40
N GLU A 478 8.77 -25.47 15.72
CA GLU A 478 9.77 -24.53 16.27
C GLU A 478 9.15 -23.23 16.80
N TRP A 479 9.41 -22.91 18.07
CA TRP A 479 8.90 -21.69 18.72
C TRP A 479 9.66 -20.43 18.32
N ALA A 480 10.96 -20.56 18.04
CA ALA A 480 11.85 -19.47 17.67
C ALA A 480 12.79 -19.93 16.54
N PRO A 481 13.40 -19.01 15.77
CA PRO A 481 14.40 -19.38 14.78
C PRO A 481 15.68 -19.91 15.44
N ASN A 482 16.23 -20.99 14.89
CA ASN A 482 17.58 -21.50 15.23
C ASN A 482 18.64 -20.94 14.27
N SER A 483 18.25 -20.79 13.01
CA SER A 483 19.05 -20.19 11.94
C SER A 483 18.46 -18.83 11.53
N VAL A 484 19.31 -17.91 11.06
CA VAL A 484 18.89 -16.58 10.57
C VAL A 484 19.46 -16.26 9.20
N ASP A 485 18.79 -15.34 8.49
CA ASP A 485 19.18 -14.80 7.20
C ASP A 485 20.03 -13.53 7.34
N LEU A 486 21.31 -13.57 6.95
CA LEU A 486 22.16 -12.38 6.87
C LEU A 486 22.42 -12.02 5.41
N GLN A 487 22.17 -10.77 5.04
CA GLN A 487 22.30 -10.33 3.65
C GLN A 487 22.88 -8.93 3.53
N ILE A 488 23.80 -8.76 2.60
CA ILE A 488 24.40 -7.48 2.24
C ILE A 488 24.04 -7.14 0.80
N LEU A 489 23.46 -5.96 0.60
CA LEU A 489 23.12 -5.43 -0.73
C LEU A 489 23.98 -4.21 -1.01
N ARG A 490 24.55 -4.12 -2.21
CA ARG A 490 25.42 -3.02 -2.65
C ARG A 490 24.89 -2.43 -3.94
N ALA A 491 24.70 -1.11 -3.96
CA ALA A 491 24.50 -0.31 -5.15
C ALA A 491 25.59 0.76 -5.18
N GLY A 492 26.61 0.55 -6.01
CA GLY A 492 27.74 1.48 -6.07
C GLY A 492 28.53 1.56 -4.76
N ASN A 493 28.68 2.76 -4.22
CA ASN A 493 29.28 3.03 -2.91
C ASN A 493 28.26 2.98 -1.75
N PHE A 494 26.98 2.73 -2.02
CA PHE A 494 25.93 2.57 -1.01
C PHE A 494 25.71 1.08 -0.67
N VAL A 495 25.78 0.74 0.61
CA VAL A 495 25.72 -0.63 1.14
C VAL A 495 24.64 -0.72 2.20
N MET A 496 23.72 -1.67 2.04
CA MET A 496 22.63 -1.97 2.96
C MET A 496 22.90 -3.29 3.66
N LEU A 497 22.90 -3.27 5.00
CA LEU A 497 22.98 -4.45 5.85
C LEU A 497 21.57 -4.86 6.23
N ILE A 498 21.12 -6.01 5.75
CA ILE A 498 19.76 -6.53 5.95
C ILE A 498 19.80 -7.49 7.14
N VAL A 499 19.19 -7.08 8.24
CA VAL A 499 19.39 -7.72 9.55
C VAL A 499 18.08 -8.33 10.09
N PRO A 500 18.09 -9.60 10.53
CA PRO A 500 16.91 -10.33 10.98
C PRO A 500 16.54 -10.06 12.43
N GLY A 501 16.54 -8.78 12.83
CA GLY A 501 16.21 -8.39 14.19
C GLY A 501 16.27 -6.88 14.43
N GLU A 502 16.01 -6.51 15.68
CA GLU A 502 15.88 -5.15 16.17
C GLU A 502 17.19 -4.71 16.85
N LEU A 503 18.09 -4.07 16.09
CA LEU A 503 19.35 -3.59 16.66
C LEU A 503 19.08 -2.37 17.54
N THR A 504 19.65 -2.35 18.74
CA THR A 504 19.73 -1.11 19.52
C THR A 504 20.61 -0.07 18.83
N THR A 505 20.54 1.15 19.34
CA THR A 505 21.29 2.29 18.83
C THR A 505 22.78 1.97 18.72
N MET A 506 23.43 1.54 19.81
CA MET A 506 24.87 1.27 19.79
C MET A 506 25.23 0.01 19.02
N ALA A 507 24.37 -1.03 19.04
CA ALA A 507 24.56 -2.22 18.22
C ALA A 507 24.61 -1.87 16.72
N GLY A 508 23.68 -1.04 16.25
CA GLY A 508 23.65 -0.55 14.87
C GLY A 508 24.89 0.27 14.50
N ARG A 509 25.36 1.15 15.40
CA ARG A 509 26.58 1.94 15.20
C ARG A 509 27.81 1.05 15.04
N ARG A 510 28.05 0.11 15.97
CA ARG A 510 29.18 -0.83 15.92
C ARG A 510 29.18 -1.65 14.64
N LEU A 511 28.01 -2.17 14.23
CA LEU A 511 27.89 -2.96 13.00
C LEU A 511 28.23 -2.15 11.74
N ARG A 512 27.66 -0.94 11.59
CA ARG A 512 27.96 -0.07 10.44
C ARG A 512 29.44 0.29 10.37
N GLU A 513 30.05 0.64 11.51
CA GLU A 513 31.45 1.01 11.58
C GLU A 513 32.38 -0.14 11.20
N ALA A 514 32.13 -1.34 11.74
CA ALA A 514 32.94 -2.52 11.45
C ALA A 514 32.88 -2.90 9.97
N VAL A 515 31.68 -2.91 9.36
CA VAL A 515 31.53 -3.24 7.95
C VAL A 515 32.14 -2.16 7.05
N ARG A 516 31.94 -0.87 7.38
CA ARG A 516 32.55 0.23 6.63
C ARG A 516 34.07 0.18 6.69
N ALA A 517 34.64 -0.08 7.86
CA ALA A 517 36.09 -0.25 8.02
C ALA A 517 36.61 -1.44 7.20
N LYS A 518 35.87 -2.55 7.16
CA LYS A 518 36.22 -3.72 6.34
C LYS A 518 36.16 -3.43 4.85
N LEU A 519 35.13 -2.71 4.38
CA LEU A 519 34.99 -2.29 2.97
C LEU A 519 36.19 -1.47 2.50
N ILE A 520 36.64 -0.53 3.33
CA ILE A 520 37.77 0.36 3.02
C ILE A 520 39.10 -0.40 3.08
N SER A 521 39.36 -1.10 4.19
CA SER A 521 40.64 -1.80 4.41
C SER A 521 40.89 -2.94 3.42
N SER A 522 39.84 -3.55 2.88
CA SER A 522 39.95 -4.59 1.84
C SER A 522 40.01 -4.05 0.41
N GLY A 523 39.91 -2.72 0.22
CA GLY A 523 39.90 -2.09 -1.10
C GLY A 523 38.64 -2.37 -1.93
N VAL A 524 37.57 -2.90 -1.31
CA VAL A 524 36.29 -3.14 -1.99
C VAL A 524 35.59 -1.83 -2.32
N LEU A 525 35.67 -0.84 -1.43
CA LEU A 525 35.19 0.53 -1.62
C LEU A 525 36.20 1.55 -1.06
N GLY A 526 36.08 2.81 -1.50
CA GLY A 526 36.87 3.93 -0.99
C GLY A 526 36.30 4.54 0.29
N ALA A 527 36.87 5.67 0.71
CA ALA A 527 36.41 6.42 1.88
C ALA A 527 34.98 6.96 1.74
N ASP A 528 34.44 6.99 0.52
CA ASP A 528 33.06 7.34 0.17
C ASP A 528 32.06 6.19 0.37
N ALA A 529 32.50 5.04 0.89
CA ALA A 529 31.63 3.93 1.29
C ALA A 529 30.58 4.41 2.32
N TYR A 530 29.32 4.17 1.98
CA TYR A 530 28.17 4.58 2.76
C TYR A 530 27.38 3.34 3.21
N VAL A 531 27.25 3.13 4.52
CA VAL A 531 26.67 1.90 5.08
C VAL A 531 25.42 2.23 5.89
N VAL A 532 24.30 1.58 5.58
CA VAL A 532 23.04 1.65 6.33
C VAL A 532 22.64 0.28 6.85
N VAL A 533 21.81 0.25 7.90
CA VAL A 533 21.17 -0.96 8.42
C VAL A 533 19.70 -0.91 8.05
N ALA A 534 19.11 -2.06 7.73
CA ALA A 534 17.69 -2.25 7.56
C ALA A 534 17.25 -3.53 8.29
N GLY A 535 16.36 -3.39 9.27
CA GLY A 535 15.78 -4.49 10.03
C GLY A 535 14.56 -4.01 10.80
N PRO A 536 13.61 -4.89 11.14
CA PRO A 536 13.73 -6.35 11.14
C PRO A 536 13.37 -6.95 9.77
N ALA A 537 14.29 -7.72 9.18
CA ALA A 537 14.22 -8.13 7.78
C ALA A 537 14.52 -9.61 7.55
N ASN A 538 13.93 -10.19 6.51
CA ASN A 538 14.07 -11.57 6.04
C ASN A 538 13.59 -12.65 7.00
N ALA A 539 14.05 -12.62 8.25
CA ALA A 539 13.62 -13.44 9.37
C ALA A 539 13.42 -12.53 10.60
N TYR A 540 12.74 -13.02 11.62
CA TYR A 540 12.57 -12.28 12.87
C TYR A 540 13.16 -13.03 14.06
N ALA A 541 14.31 -12.57 14.52
CA ALA A 541 15.04 -13.11 15.66
C ALA A 541 15.07 -12.13 16.86
N HIS A 542 13.99 -11.38 17.07
CA HIS A 542 13.84 -10.42 18.16
C HIS A 542 14.96 -9.34 18.16
N TYR A 543 15.58 -9.07 19.32
CA TYR A 543 16.44 -7.90 19.53
C TYR A 543 17.92 -8.26 19.42
N VAL A 544 18.74 -7.24 19.18
CA VAL A 544 20.20 -7.35 19.19
C VAL A 544 20.77 -6.16 19.94
N THR A 545 21.30 -6.43 21.14
CA THR A 545 21.97 -5.43 21.97
C THR A 545 23.49 -5.54 21.87
N THR A 546 24.21 -4.54 22.37
CA THR A 546 25.63 -4.72 22.74
C THR A 546 25.76 -5.68 23.93
N ARG A 547 26.99 -6.14 24.23
CA ARG A 547 27.24 -6.98 25.43
C ARG A 547 26.96 -6.21 26.71
N GLU A 548 27.25 -4.93 26.70
CA GLU A 548 27.07 -4.01 27.81
C GLU A 548 25.58 -3.78 28.09
N GLU A 549 24.80 -3.49 27.06
CA GLU A 549 23.34 -3.39 27.14
C GLU A 549 22.69 -4.73 27.53
N TYR A 550 23.20 -5.84 26.98
CA TYR A 550 22.73 -7.20 27.31
C TYR A 550 22.85 -7.47 28.80
N ALA A 551 23.94 -7.06 29.44
CA ALA A 551 24.19 -7.30 30.87
C ALA A 551 23.17 -6.61 31.78
N VAL A 552 22.49 -5.57 31.30
CA VAL A 552 21.46 -4.84 32.07
C VAL A 552 20.13 -5.60 32.09
N GLN A 553 19.83 -6.42 31.08
CA GLN A 553 18.58 -7.22 30.98
C GLN A 553 17.29 -6.38 31.09
N ARG A 554 17.29 -5.18 30.50
CA ARG A 554 16.05 -4.54 30.05
C ARG A 554 15.37 -5.36 28.95
N TYR A 555 14.22 -4.90 28.46
CA TYR A 555 13.44 -5.65 27.47
C TYR A 555 14.28 -6.12 26.27
N GLU A 556 15.09 -5.24 25.69
CA GLU A 556 15.92 -5.55 24.52
C GLU A 556 17.01 -6.58 24.83
N GLY A 557 17.67 -6.47 26.00
CA GLY A 557 18.70 -7.42 26.43
C GLY A 557 18.12 -8.80 26.77
N ALA A 558 16.95 -8.83 27.41
CA ALA A 558 16.21 -10.06 27.67
C ALA A 558 15.68 -10.71 26.38
N SER A 559 15.45 -9.91 25.34
CA SER A 559 14.97 -10.34 24.03
C SER A 559 16.08 -10.57 23.00
N THR A 560 17.35 -10.46 23.39
CA THR A 560 18.49 -10.82 22.53
C THR A 560 18.70 -12.33 22.58
N ILE A 561 17.99 -13.07 21.73
CA ILE A 561 17.71 -14.50 21.95
C ILE A 561 18.93 -15.41 21.87
N PHE A 562 19.96 -15.06 21.10
CA PHE A 562 21.17 -15.90 20.93
C PHE A 562 22.30 -15.59 21.91
N GLY A 563 22.00 -14.86 22.99
CA GLY A 563 22.93 -14.59 24.08
C GLY A 563 23.80 -13.35 23.87
N GLN A 564 24.74 -13.11 24.79
CA GLN A 564 25.54 -11.88 24.84
C GLN A 564 26.36 -11.63 23.56
N TYR A 565 26.79 -12.68 22.86
CA TYR A 565 27.63 -12.57 21.66
C TYR A 565 26.85 -12.42 20.35
N THR A 566 25.54 -12.18 20.40
CA THR A 566 24.70 -12.05 19.19
C THR A 566 25.19 -10.96 18.24
N LEU A 567 25.49 -9.76 18.75
CA LEU A 567 26.01 -8.66 17.93
C LEU A 567 27.39 -8.98 17.36
N ASP A 568 28.28 -9.56 18.17
CA ASP A 568 29.63 -9.92 17.75
C ASP A 568 29.59 -10.94 16.60
N ALA A 569 28.69 -11.92 16.67
CA ALA A 569 28.47 -12.90 15.59
C ALA A 569 27.98 -12.21 14.29
N TYR A 570 27.08 -11.23 14.40
CA TYR A 570 26.63 -10.47 13.24
C TYR A 570 27.77 -9.64 12.64
N ILE A 571 28.59 -8.98 13.46
CA ILE A 571 29.76 -8.23 12.98
C ILE A 571 30.75 -9.16 12.25
N ASP A 572 31.08 -10.31 12.83
CA ASP A 572 31.93 -11.32 12.19
C ASP A 572 31.36 -11.74 10.83
N LYS A 573 30.10 -12.13 10.79
CA LYS A 573 29.46 -12.60 9.56
C LYS A 573 29.36 -11.52 8.50
N PHE A 574 28.85 -10.33 8.81
CA PHE A 574 28.74 -9.25 7.83
C PHE A 574 30.10 -8.81 7.28
N THR A 575 31.14 -8.75 8.12
CA THR A 575 32.49 -8.42 7.63
C THR A 575 33.09 -9.54 6.78
N SER A 576 32.75 -10.81 7.04
CA SER A 576 33.13 -11.95 6.20
C SER A 576 32.47 -11.93 4.82
N LEU A 577 31.31 -11.27 4.66
CA LEU A 577 30.60 -11.16 3.37
C LEU A 577 31.19 -10.10 2.43
N VAL A 578 31.98 -9.15 2.95
CA VAL A 578 32.52 -8.02 2.17
C VAL A 578 33.25 -8.43 0.88
N PRO A 579 34.11 -9.47 0.85
CA PRO A 579 34.78 -9.90 -0.38
C PRO A 579 33.83 -10.34 -1.50
N PHE A 580 32.65 -10.87 -1.14
CA PHE A 580 31.66 -11.39 -2.10
C PHE A 580 30.85 -10.30 -2.80
N ILE A 581 30.94 -9.06 -2.32
CA ILE A 581 30.35 -7.88 -2.97
C ILE A 581 31.38 -6.99 -3.66
N ALA A 582 32.61 -7.46 -3.86
CA ALA A 582 33.59 -6.78 -4.70
C ALA A 582 33.14 -6.70 -6.17
N ASN A 583 33.64 -5.72 -6.93
CA ASN A 583 33.21 -5.52 -8.33
C ASN A 583 33.37 -6.78 -9.19
N GLY A 584 34.50 -7.48 -9.05
CA GLY A 584 34.81 -8.72 -9.77
C GLY A 584 34.37 -10.01 -9.09
N ALA A 585 33.63 -9.94 -7.97
CA ALA A 585 33.20 -11.14 -7.26
C ALA A 585 32.19 -11.94 -8.09
N THR A 586 32.45 -13.24 -8.22
CA THR A 586 31.61 -14.24 -8.91
C THR A 586 31.27 -15.45 -8.04
N SER A 587 32.02 -15.66 -6.95
CA SER A 587 31.75 -16.72 -5.99
C SER A 587 30.61 -16.32 -5.04
N LYS A 588 29.95 -17.33 -4.48
CA LYS A 588 29.00 -17.17 -3.38
C LYS A 588 29.68 -17.50 -2.04
N PRO A 589 29.28 -16.86 -0.93
CA PRO A 589 29.73 -17.26 0.39
C PRO A 589 29.25 -18.68 0.74
N ALA A 590 30.01 -19.36 1.59
CA ALA A 590 29.51 -20.59 2.20
C ALA A 590 28.34 -20.24 3.13
N SER A 591 27.26 -21.01 3.03
CA SER A 591 26.03 -20.82 3.80
C SER A 591 25.69 -22.11 4.53
N ASP A 592 25.13 -21.99 5.72
CA ASP A 592 24.48 -23.11 6.39
C ASP A 592 23.18 -23.47 5.65
N ALA A 593 22.52 -24.56 6.09
CA ALA A 593 21.28 -25.00 5.49
C ALA A 593 20.14 -23.98 5.75
N PRO A 594 19.22 -23.78 4.80
CA PRO A 594 18.04 -22.95 5.03
C PRO A 594 17.19 -23.53 6.20
N PRO A 595 16.55 -22.67 7.02
CA PRO A 595 15.62 -23.11 8.03
C PRO A 595 14.51 -24.00 7.45
N ALA A 596 14.14 -25.04 8.18
CA ALA A 596 13.05 -25.93 7.80
C ALA A 596 11.73 -25.16 7.64
N GLU A 597 10.95 -25.55 6.63
CA GLU A 597 9.61 -25.01 6.40
C GLU A 597 8.64 -25.51 7.49
N GLN A 598 7.86 -24.59 8.06
CA GLN A 598 6.90 -24.83 9.14
C GLN A 598 5.46 -24.41 8.79
N ILE A 599 5.25 -23.53 7.80
CA ILE A 599 3.91 -23.03 7.42
C ILE A 599 2.96 -24.20 7.11
N SER A 600 3.43 -25.28 6.47
CA SER A 600 2.65 -26.50 6.19
C SER A 600 2.17 -27.26 7.43
N LYS A 601 2.83 -27.06 8.58
CA LYS A 601 2.49 -27.66 9.88
C LYS A 601 1.79 -26.66 10.82
N ALA A 602 1.65 -25.41 10.40
CA ALA A 602 1.19 -24.35 11.26
C ALA A 602 -0.25 -24.61 11.71
N ILE A 603 -0.48 -24.44 13.01
CA ILE A 603 -1.80 -24.57 13.62
C ILE A 603 -2.52 -23.24 13.48
N SER A 604 -3.81 -23.28 13.19
CA SER A 604 -4.71 -22.12 13.27
C SER A 604 -5.89 -22.47 14.15
N LEU A 605 -6.06 -21.72 15.23
CA LEU A 605 -7.24 -21.78 16.10
C LEU A 605 -8.22 -20.64 15.80
N GLN A 606 -7.89 -19.79 14.81
CA GLN A 606 -8.80 -18.74 14.36
C GLN A 606 -9.97 -19.38 13.62
N THR A 607 -11.19 -19.11 14.10
CA THR A 607 -12.41 -19.60 13.46
C THR A 607 -12.63 -18.92 12.12
N ALA A 608 -13.07 -19.69 11.12
CA ALA A 608 -13.53 -19.14 9.85
C ALA A 608 -14.82 -18.31 10.06
N VAL A 609 -15.15 -17.45 9.09
CA VAL A 609 -16.47 -16.80 9.07
C VAL A 609 -17.52 -17.88 8.79
N VAL A 610 -18.36 -18.17 9.78
CA VAL A 610 -19.37 -19.23 9.68
C VAL A 610 -20.52 -18.81 8.78
N PHE A 611 -21.09 -17.63 9.04
CA PHE A 611 -22.24 -17.08 8.33
C PHE A 611 -22.42 -15.60 8.67
N ASP A 612 -22.95 -14.82 7.72
CA ASP A 612 -23.41 -13.45 7.95
C ASP A 612 -24.86 -13.31 7.47
N ALA A 613 -25.67 -12.57 8.22
CA ALA A 613 -27.03 -12.18 7.83
C ALA A 613 -27.29 -10.70 8.06
N ALA A 614 -28.23 -10.17 7.27
CA ALA A 614 -28.85 -8.89 7.57
C ALA A 614 -29.93 -9.06 8.66
N PRO A 615 -30.15 -8.05 9.53
CA PRO A 615 -31.29 -8.04 10.44
C PRO A 615 -32.63 -8.27 9.71
N ILE A 616 -33.63 -8.81 10.42
CA ILE A 616 -34.95 -9.10 9.85
C ILE A 616 -35.54 -7.85 9.20
N GLY A 617 -35.96 -7.97 7.94
CA GLY A 617 -36.52 -6.86 7.16
C GLY A 617 -35.50 -5.84 6.65
N LYS A 618 -34.19 -6.10 6.80
CA LYS A 618 -33.09 -5.31 6.23
C LYS A 618 -32.30 -6.15 5.20
N ARG A 619 -31.40 -5.49 4.48
CA ARG A 619 -30.45 -6.10 3.54
C ARG A 619 -29.04 -5.58 3.82
N PHE A 620 -28.02 -6.30 3.37
CA PHE A 620 -26.65 -5.80 3.39
C PHE A 620 -26.56 -4.46 2.64
N GLY A 621 -25.72 -3.55 3.15
CA GLY A 621 -25.57 -2.20 2.63
C GLY A 621 -26.71 -1.23 2.96
N ALA A 622 -27.77 -1.67 3.66
CA ALA A 622 -28.82 -0.75 4.11
C ALA A 622 -28.27 0.24 5.15
N VAL A 623 -28.53 1.53 4.98
CA VAL A 623 -28.17 2.57 5.96
C VAL A 623 -28.97 2.35 7.24
N SER A 624 -28.27 2.11 8.35
CA SER A 624 -28.86 1.99 9.68
C SER A 624 -28.84 3.32 10.43
N SER A 625 -27.86 4.18 10.15
CA SER A 625 -27.78 5.56 10.63
C SER A 625 -27.15 6.43 9.55
N ASP A 626 -27.89 7.45 9.09
CA ASP A 626 -27.46 8.34 8.01
C ASP A 626 -26.72 9.58 8.53
N VAL A 627 -26.03 10.29 7.65
CA VAL A 627 -25.33 11.54 7.96
C VAL A 627 -26.33 12.67 8.27
N ASN A 628 -25.89 13.67 9.03
CA ASN A 628 -26.71 14.86 9.30
C ASN A 628 -26.80 15.71 8.02
N THR A 629 -28.03 15.89 7.51
CA THR A 629 -28.32 16.70 6.33
C THR A 629 -28.90 18.08 6.66
N SER A 630 -29.21 18.34 7.94
CA SER A 630 -29.82 19.59 8.41
C SER A 630 -28.81 20.73 8.55
N THR A 631 -27.54 20.41 8.80
CA THR A 631 -26.47 21.40 8.97
C THR A 631 -25.22 21.01 8.18
N PRO A 632 -24.64 21.92 7.37
CA PRO A 632 -23.39 21.64 6.67
C PRO A 632 -22.25 21.33 7.65
N TYR A 633 -21.51 20.26 7.36
CA TYR A 633 -20.26 19.97 8.03
C TYR A 633 -19.16 20.97 7.60
N ARG A 634 -18.17 21.16 8.46
CA ARG A 634 -17.00 22.03 8.23
C ARG A 634 -15.72 21.23 8.41
N ALA A 635 -14.60 21.77 7.93
CA ALA A 635 -13.29 21.19 8.21
C ALA A 635 -13.10 20.97 9.73
N GLY A 636 -12.53 19.84 10.10
CA GLY A 636 -12.41 19.34 11.47
C GLY A 636 -13.63 18.58 11.99
N ALA A 637 -14.79 18.65 11.33
CA ALA A 637 -15.95 17.85 11.70
C ALA A 637 -15.84 16.42 11.18
N THR A 638 -16.32 15.46 11.97
CA THR A 638 -16.39 14.05 11.58
C THR A 638 -17.79 13.70 11.08
N VAL A 639 -17.87 13.32 9.81
CA VAL A 639 -19.06 12.71 9.21
C VAL A 639 -19.08 11.23 9.60
N THR A 640 -20.23 10.71 10.04
CA THR A 640 -20.39 9.30 10.40
C THR A 640 -21.66 8.74 9.76
N ALA A 641 -21.55 7.56 9.15
CA ALA A 641 -22.68 6.79 8.64
C ALA A 641 -22.53 5.32 9.06
N GLN A 642 -23.65 4.64 9.28
CA GLN A 642 -23.68 3.22 9.64
C GLN A 642 -24.51 2.42 8.66
N PHE A 643 -24.07 1.20 8.40
CA PHE A 643 -24.65 0.28 7.43
C PHE A 643 -24.79 -1.11 8.03
N VAL A 644 -25.80 -1.85 7.60
CA VAL A 644 -25.85 -3.29 7.79
C VAL A 644 -24.69 -3.93 7.01
N GLY A 645 -23.74 -4.51 7.73
CA GLY A 645 -22.52 -5.08 7.17
C GLY A 645 -22.46 -6.60 7.23
N ALA A 646 -21.48 -7.15 6.52
CA ALA A 646 -20.99 -8.52 6.68
C ALA A 646 -19.56 -8.49 7.21
N ASN A 647 -19.03 -9.64 7.65
CA ASN A 647 -17.66 -9.72 8.11
C ASN A 647 -16.66 -9.39 6.98
N PRO A 648 -15.77 -8.38 7.12
CA PRO A 648 -14.78 -8.04 6.08
C PRO A 648 -13.75 -9.14 5.82
N ARG A 649 -13.65 -10.17 6.68
CA ARG A 649 -12.85 -11.38 6.42
C ARG A 649 -13.35 -12.19 5.23
N ASN A 650 -14.61 -12.03 4.82
CA ASN A 650 -15.13 -12.67 3.60
C ASN A 650 -14.40 -12.18 2.34
N ASN A 651 -13.92 -10.94 2.33
CA ASN A 651 -13.17 -10.38 1.22
C ASN A 651 -12.31 -9.19 1.72
N LEU A 652 -10.99 -9.38 1.71
CA LEU A 652 -10.01 -8.37 2.12
C LEU A 652 -10.03 -7.10 1.25
N ARG A 653 -10.65 -7.20 0.08
CA ARG A 653 -10.69 -6.16 -0.95
C ARG A 653 -9.30 -5.65 -1.32
N LEU A 654 -8.34 -6.57 -1.42
CA LEU A 654 -6.98 -6.24 -1.87
C LEU A 654 -7.06 -5.47 -3.20
N GLU A 655 -6.32 -4.35 -3.26
CA GLU A 655 -6.30 -3.45 -4.43
C GLU A 655 -7.65 -2.76 -4.71
N GLY A 656 -8.58 -2.84 -3.76
CA GLY A 656 -9.88 -2.20 -3.75
C GLY A 656 -10.08 -1.38 -2.48
N THR A 657 -11.33 -1.19 -2.07
CA THR A 657 -11.64 -0.40 -0.87
C THR A 657 -12.97 -0.82 -0.23
N PHE A 658 -13.07 -0.74 1.10
CA PHE A 658 -14.30 -0.93 1.86
C PHE A 658 -15.23 0.29 1.83
N LEU A 659 -14.70 1.50 1.61
CA LEU A 659 -15.48 2.75 1.58
C LEU A 659 -14.96 3.71 0.52
N THR A 660 -15.85 4.55 0.01
CA THR A 660 -15.50 5.72 -0.78
C THR A 660 -16.14 6.97 -0.18
N VAL A 661 -15.43 8.08 -0.21
CA VAL A 661 -16.03 9.41 -0.12
C VAL A 661 -16.00 9.99 -1.52
N ASP A 662 -17.18 10.26 -2.07
CA ASP A 662 -17.34 10.78 -3.41
C ASP A 662 -17.75 12.25 -3.36
N GLN A 663 -17.21 13.04 -4.28
CA GLN A 663 -17.57 14.43 -4.49
C GLN A 663 -18.30 14.57 -5.83
N LEU A 664 -19.40 15.31 -5.85
CA LEU A 664 -20.10 15.66 -7.08
C LEU A 664 -19.39 16.83 -7.78
N ILE A 665 -18.70 16.56 -8.89
CA ILE A 665 -17.98 17.55 -9.70
C ILE A 665 -18.57 17.53 -11.11
N ASN A 666 -19.06 18.69 -11.59
CA ASN A 666 -19.67 18.81 -12.93
C ASN A 666 -20.80 17.79 -13.19
N GLY A 667 -21.59 17.46 -12.15
CA GLY A 667 -22.69 16.49 -12.25
C GLY A 667 -22.26 15.01 -12.24
N GLN A 668 -20.97 14.72 -12.08
CA GLN A 668 -20.43 13.37 -11.95
C GLN A 668 -19.84 13.14 -10.55
N TRP A 669 -20.08 11.97 -9.97
CA TRP A 669 -19.46 11.57 -8.72
C TRP A 669 -18.01 11.13 -8.99
N VAL A 670 -17.07 11.76 -8.30
CA VAL A 670 -15.64 11.48 -8.35
C VAL A 670 -15.19 11.08 -6.95
N THR A 671 -14.57 9.92 -6.82
CA THR A 671 -14.02 9.48 -5.54
C THR A 671 -12.85 10.38 -5.13
N VAL A 672 -12.97 10.96 -3.94
CA VAL A 672 -11.94 11.82 -3.36
C VAL A 672 -11.22 11.17 -2.19
N ARG A 673 -11.84 10.20 -1.51
CA ARG A 673 -11.19 9.41 -0.45
C ARG A 673 -11.59 7.94 -0.50
N THR A 674 -10.72 7.09 0.01
CA THR A 674 -10.93 5.65 0.23
C THR A 674 -10.47 5.27 1.62
N ASP A 675 -10.69 4.01 2.02
CA ASP A 675 -10.16 3.40 3.25
C ASP A 675 -8.62 3.37 3.39
N SER A 676 -7.87 3.84 2.38
CA SER A 676 -6.42 4.02 2.46
C SER A 676 -6.01 5.43 2.90
N HIS A 677 -6.98 6.36 3.04
CA HIS A 677 -6.70 7.75 3.40
C HIS A 677 -6.85 7.98 4.92
N PRO A 678 -5.89 8.64 5.59
CA PRO A 678 -5.85 8.76 7.06
C PRO A 678 -7.01 9.57 7.67
N SER A 679 -7.76 10.31 6.86
CA SER A 679 -8.95 11.03 7.32
C SER A 679 -10.20 10.16 7.41
N THR A 680 -10.14 8.92 6.92
CA THR A 680 -11.27 7.99 6.94
C THR A 680 -11.01 6.83 7.89
N ILE A 681 -12.08 6.31 8.49
CA ILE A 681 -12.04 5.10 9.32
C ILE A 681 -13.16 4.19 8.86
N TYR A 682 -12.82 2.93 8.61
CA TYR A 682 -13.75 1.82 8.48
C TYR A 682 -13.78 1.05 9.80
N SER A 683 -14.93 0.92 10.44
CA SER A 683 -15.08 0.08 11.62
C SER A 683 -16.17 -0.95 11.41
N TRP A 684 -16.01 -2.11 12.00
CA TRP A 684 -16.97 -3.20 11.94
C TRP A 684 -17.21 -3.75 13.34
N LYS A 685 -18.46 -4.08 13.63
CA LYS A 685 -18.88 -4.61 14.91
C LYS A 685 -19.86 -5.76 14.70
N ARG A 686 -19.59 -6.91 15.34
CA ARG A 686 -20.58 -7.99 15.48
C ARG A 686 -21.71 -7.53 16.38
N ASP A 687 -22.94 -7.57 15.88
CA ASP A 687 -24.13 -7.26 16.68
C ASP A 687 -24.71 -8.51 17.33
N SER A 688 -24.70 -9.65 16.61
CA SER A 688 -25.12 -10.95 17.15
C SER A 688 -24.35 -12.07 16.49
N THR A 689 -23.62 -12.86 17.30
CA THR A 689 -22.91 -14.06 16.83
C THR A 689 -23.88 -15.15 16.39
N ILE A 690 -24.99 -15.33 17.10
CA ILE A 690 -25.98 -16.38 16.81
C ILE A 690 -26.75 -16.06 15.53
N LEU A 691 -27.15 -14.80 15.34
CA LEU A 691 -27.90 -14.38 14.15
C LEU A 691 -27.00 -14.02 12.98
N GLY A 692 -25.67 -13.92 13.18
CA GLY A 692 -24.73 -13.52 12.14
C GLY A 692 -24.85 -12.05 11.72
N THR A 693 -25.47 -11.18 12.51
CA THR A 693 -25.68 -9.76 12.15
C THR A 693 -24.50 -8.89 12.56
N SER A 694 -24.17 -7.89 11.73
CA SER A 694 -23.10 -6.94 12.03
C SER A 694 -23.36 -5.55 11.46
N THR A 695 -22.70 -4.55 12.05
CA THR A 695 -22.78 -3.15 11.65
C THR A 695 -21.41 -2.66 11.19
N VAL A 696 -21.40 -1.97 10.05
CA VAL A 696 -20.24 -1.21 9.56
C VAL A 696 -20.45 0.26 9.86
N THR A 697 -19.47 0.91 10.46
CA THR A 697 -19.43 2.35 10.68
C THR A 697 -18.33 2.97 9.84
N ILE A 698 -18.70 3.93 8.99
CA ILE A 698 -17.75 4.73 8.22
C ILE A 698 -17.66 6.10 8.87
N LYS A 699 -16.43 6.56 9.10
CA LYS A 699 -16.16 7.93 9.54
C LYS A 699 -15.24 8.64 8.55
N TRP A 700 -15.48 9.93 8.35
CA TRP A 700 -14.59 10.82 7.62
C TRP A 700 -14.43 12.14 8.36
N THR A 701 -13.22 12.46 8.77
CA THR A 701 -12.86 13.75 9.35
C THR A 701 -12.47 14.71 8.22
N ILE A 702 -13.29 15.72 7.99
CA ILE A 702 -13.12 16.64 6.85
C ILE A 702 -11.83 17.46 7.04
N GLU A 703 -10.92 17.34 6.10
CA GLU A 703 -9.63 18.00 6.13
C GLU A 703 -9.75 19.50 5.83
N ALA A 704 -8.79 20.27 6.33
CA ALA A 704 -8.66 21.67 5.94
C ALA A 704 -8.46 21.79 4.41
N GLY A 705 -9.08 22.79 3.79
CA GLY A 705 -8.99 23.00 2.35
C GLY A 705 -9.93 22.12 1.50
N THR A 706 -10.70 21.22 2.11
CA THR A 706 -11.73 20.44 1.39
C THR A 706 -12.75 21.39 0.74
N PRO A 707 -12.90 21.39 -0.60
CA PRO A 707 -13.87 22.24 -1.28
C PRO A 707 -15.29 21.94 -0.79
N ALA A 708 -16.13 22.97 -0.68
CA ALA A 708 -17.52 22.78 -0.29
C ALA A 708 -18.23 21.90 -1.33
N MET A 709 -18.67 20.71 -0.91
CA MET A 709 -19.40 19.77 -1.78
C MET A 709 -20.78 20.33 -2.21
N PHE A 710 -21.29 21.33 -1.50
CA PHE A 710 -22.54 22.03 -1.81
C PHE A 710 -22.40 23.55 -1.64
N ARG A 711 -21.74 24.23 -2.58
CA ARG A 711 -21.89 25.68 -2.77
C ARG A 711 -22.40 25.93 -4.18
N ASN A 712 -23.73 25.91 -4.36
CA ASN A 712 -24.49 26.70 -5.37
C ASN A 712 -25.93 26.21 -5.65
N LEU A 713 -26.60 25.47 -4.76
CA LEU A 713 -28.02 25.21 -5.01
C LEU A 713 -28.87 26.48 -4.84
N THR A 714 -28.53 27.36 -3.89
CA THR A 714 -29.30 28.57 -3.59
C THR A 714 -29.07 29.71 -4.58
N SER A 715 -27.87 29.84 -5.16
CA SER A 715 -27.56 30.88 -6.15
C SER A 715 -28.01 30.52 -7.57
N GLN A 716 -28.09 29.23 -7.91
CA GLN A 716 -28.66 28.79 -9.19
C GLN A 716 -30.20 28.78 -9.18
N LEU A 717 -30.86 28.64 -8.02
CA LEU A 717 -32.31 28.78 -7.90
C LEU A 717 -32.81 30.23 -8.01
N ALA A 718 -31.96 31.22 -7.73
CA ALA A 718 -32.28 32.64 -7.89
C ALA A 718 -32.18 33.12 -9.36
N ALA A 719 -31.51 32.37 -10.24
CA ALA A 719 -31.32 32.72 -11.65
C ALA A 719 -32.36 32.08 -12.60
N THR A 720 -33.31 31.30 -12.08
CA THR A 720 -34.32 30.59 -12.90
C THR A 720 -35.77 30.92 -12.54
N SER A 721 -36.04 31.98 -11.78
CA SER A 721 -37.41 32.49 -11.54
C SER A 721 -37.95 33.33 -12.72
N GLY A 722 -37.62 32.95 -13.96
CA GLY A 722 -38.15 33.54 -15.17
C GLY A 722 -39.12 32.58 -15.87
N ASN A 723 -40.41 32.92 -15.81
CA ASN A 723 -41.54 32.36 -16.56
C ASN A 723 -41.94 30.90 -16.28
N ALA A 724 -42.79 30.72 -15.26
CA ALA A 724 -43.70 29.59 -15.15
C ALA A 724 -45.15 30.06 -15.35
N ASP A 725 -45.59 30.11 -16.61
CA ASP A 725 -47.00 30.21 -16.98
C ASP A 725 -47.31 29.24 -18.13
N ALA A 726 -47.60 27.98 -17.76
CA ALA A 726 -48.44 27.07 -18.53
C ALA A 726 -48.82 25.88 -17.62
N LYS A 727 -50.03 25.91 -17.05
CA LYS A 727 -50.63 24.74 -16.39
C LYS A 727 -50.89 23.65 -17.44
N LYS A 728 -50.05 22.61 -17.51
CA LYS A 728 -50.40 21.36 -18.22
C LYS A 728 -51.16 20.46 -17.25
N VAL A 729 -52.29 19.91 -17.69
CA VAL A 729 -53.10 18.93 -16.94
C VAL A 729 -52.87 17.56 -17.59
N LEU A 730 -52.64 16.51 -16.79
CA LEU A 730 -52.48 15.14 -17.28
C LEU A 730 -53.73 14.69 -18.05
N SER A 731 -53.56 14.18 -19.27
CA SER A 731 -54.67 13.62 -20.05
C SER A 731 -55.22 12.35 -19.36
N PRO A 732 -56.53 12.26 -19.07
CA PRO A 732 -57.13 11.09 -18.43
C PRO A 732 -56.94 9.77 -19.19
N SER A 733 -56.64 9.83 -20.49
CA SER A 733 -56.42 8.65 -21.32
C SER A 733 -54.95 8.23 -21.43
N LEU A 734 -53.98 8.96 -20.86
CA LEU A 734 -52.54 8.65 -21.04
C LEU A 734 -52.18 7.24 -20.57
N ARG A 735 -52.58 6.88 -19.35
CA ARG A 735 -52.27 5.56 -18.76
C ARG A 735 -52.88 4.40 -19.56
N PRO A 736 -54.20 4.36 -19.90
CA PRO A 736 -54.75 3.26 -20.69
C PRO A 736 -54.18 3.22 -22.11
N ASP A 737 -53.87 4.37 -22.72
CA ASP A 737 -53.25 4.42 -24.06
C ASP A 737 -51.82 3.84 -24.05
N ILE A 738 -51.04 4.06 -22.99
CA ILE A 738 -49.70 3.45 -22.82
C ILE A 738 -49.78 1.92 -22.86
N TYR A 739 -50.62 1.30 -22.04
CA TYR A 739 -50.71 -0.15 -21.99
C TYR A 739 -51.23 -0.75 -23.30
N SER A 740 -52.18 -0.07 -23.96
CA SER A 740 -52.64 -0.48 -25.29
C SER A 740 -51.52 -0.44 -26.32
N LEU A 741 -50.68 0.61 -26.30
CA LEU A 741 -49.53 0.74 -27.20
C LEU A 741 -48.43 -0.28 -26.90
N VAL A 742 -48.20 -0.62 -25.64
CA VAL A 742 -47.25 -1.67 -25.24
C VAL A 742 -47.62 -3.01 -25.87
N ASP A 743 -48.90 -3.42 -25.78
CA ASP A 743 -49.39 -4.68 -26.34
C ASP A 743 -49.39 -4.68 -27.89
N GLN A 744 -49.82 -3.56 -28.50
CA GLN A 744 -49.81 -3.42 -29.95
C GLN A 744 -48.38 -3.43 -30.51
N THR A 745 -47.43 -2.77 -29.83
CA THR A 745 -46.03 -2.72 -30.29
C THR A 745 -45.38 -4.10 -30.21
N LYS A 746 -45.65 -4.85 -29.13
CA LYS A 746 -45.16 -6.22 -28.97
C LYS A 746 -45.58 -7.11 -30.14
N SER A 747 -46.86 -7.11 -30.50
CA SER A 747 -47.37 -7.92 -31.61
C SER A 747 -46.84 -7.45 -32.98
N TRP A 748 -46.68 -6.15 -33.17
CA TRP A 748 -46.13 -5.54 -34.38
C TRP A 748 -44.65 -5.86 -34.63
N ILE A 749 -43.82 -5.91 -33.58
CA ILE A 749 -42.39 -6.27 -33.68
C ILE A 749 -42.23 -7.74 -34.11
N VAL A 750 -43.02 -8.64 -33.54
CA VAL A 750 -42.92 -10.10 -33.79
C VAL A 750 -43.49 -10.49 -35.16
N GLY A 751 -44.54 -9.80 -35.63
CA GLY A 751 -45.27 -10.17 -36.84
C GLY A 751 -46.19 -11.37 -36.59
N GLY A 752 -47.48 -11.12 -36.37
CA GLY A 752 -48.50 -12.16 -36.25
C GLY A 752 -49.02 -12.65 -37.61
N SER A 753 -49.62 -13.84 -37.65
CA SER A 753 -50.04 -14.54 -38.89
C SER A 753 -51.12 -13.83 -39.74
N VAL A 754 -51.63 -12.66 -39.33
CA VAL A 754 -52.76 -11.97 -40.01
C VAL A 754 -52.66 -10.42 -39.93
N GLY A 755 -51.46 -9.82 -39.90
CA GLY A 755 -51.33 -8.36 -39.86
C GLY A 755 -49.93 -7.83 -40.17
N GLY A 756 -49.85 -6.53 -40.46
CA GLY A 756 -48.60 -5.81 -40.78
C GLY A 756 -47.59 -5.77 -39.62
N GLN A 757 -46.32 -5.58 -39.97
CA GLN A 757 -45.15 -5.76 -39.09
C GLN A 757 -44.10 -4.66 -39.30
N ALA A 758 -43.18 -4.51 -38.35
CA ALA A 758 -42.08 -3.56 -38.48
C ALA A 758 -41.28 -3.73 -39.79
N GLY A 759 -41.12 -2.63 -40.52
CA GLY A 759 -40.47 -2.56 -41.84
C GLY A 759 -41.44 -2.65 -43.02
N ASP A 760 -42.75 -2.79 -42.80
CA ASP A 760 -43.75 -2.81 -43.88
C ASP A 760 -44.25 -1.42 -44.30
N GLY A 761 -43.81 -0.35 -43.63
CA GLY A 761 -44.16 1.05 -43.91
C GLY A 761 -45.61 1.45 -43.64
N VAL A 762 -46.56 0.52 -43.58
CA VAL A 762 -48.01 0.78 -43.49
C VAL A 762 -48.54 0.59 -42.06
N SER A 763 -48.00 -0.36 -41.30
CA SER A 763 -48.50 -0.75 -39.98
C SER A 763 -48.00 0.12 -38.82
N TYR A 764 -46.98 0.94 -39.06
CA TYR A 764 -46.38 1.85 -38.10
C TYR A 764 -47.26 3.09 -37.79
N GLY A 765 -48.10 3.51 -38.76
CA GLY A 765 -48.91 4.73 -38.68
C GLY A 765 -49.88 4.81 -37.49
N PRO A 766 -50.70 3.77 -37.21
CA PRO A 766 -51.61 3.76 -36.06
C PRO A 766 -50.90 3.83 -34.70
N LEU A 767 -49.76 3.14 -34.54
CA LEU A 767 -48.94 3.20 -33.33
C LEU A 767 -48.37 4.60 -33.10
N LEU A 768 -47.84 5.21 -34.16
CA LEU A 768 -47.32 6.57 -34.10
C LEU A 768 -48.43 7.59 -33.79
N ALA A 769 -49.63 7.43 -34.38
CA ALA A 769 -50.77 8.30 -34.09
C ALA A 769 -51.19 8.21 -32.61
N GLY A 770 -51.15 7.02 -32.02
CA GLY A 770 -51.38 6.82 -30.59
C GLY A 770 -50.36 7.54 -29.69
N ILE A 771 -49.09 7.59 -30.11
CA ILE A 771 -48.04 8.33 -29.41
C ILE A 771 -48.22 9.85 -29.56
N GLN A 772 -48.48 10.31 -30.78
CA GLN A 772 -48.63 11.74 -31.10
C GLN A 772 -49.87 12.37 -30.47
N LYS A 773 -50.87 11.56 -30.09
CA LYS A 773 -52.01 12.01 -29.27
C LYS A 773 -51.57 12.67 -27.96
N HIS A 774 -50.49 12.19 -27.35
CA HIS A 774 -50.00 12.68 -26.05
C HIS A 774 -48.70 13.48 -26.16
N LEU A 775 -47.89 13.20 -27.18
CA LEU A 775 -46.63 13.88 -27.44
C LEU A 775 -46.62 14.40 -28.89
N PRO A 776 -47.35 15.50 -29.19
CA PRO A 776 -47.48 16.03 -30.55
C PRO A 776 -46.15 16.49 -31.15
N ASP A 777 -45.19 16.88 -30.30
CA ASP A 777 -43.85 17.32 -30.69
C ASP A 777 -42.83 16.17 -30.82
N THR A 778 -43.26 14.91 -30.67
CA THR A 778 -42.38 13.75 -30.92
C THR A 778 -41.84 13.88 -32.33
N LYS A 779 -40.52 14.11 -32.45
CA LYS A 779 -39.84 14.35 -33.73
C LYS A 779 -40.33 13.35 -34.76
N LYS A 780 -41.04 13.82 -35.79
CA LYS A 780 -41.32 12.99 -36.96
C LYS A 780 -39.96 12.66 -37.58
N PRO A 781 -39.58 11.38 -37.69
CA PRO A 781 -38.37 11.02 -38.40
C PRO A 781 -38.49 11.49 -39.85
N GLY A 782 -37.35 11.82 -40.48
CA GLY A 782 -37.31 12.08 -41.92
C GLY A 782 -37.81 10.87 -42.71
N LEU A 783 -38.08 11.05 -44.01
CA LEU A 783 -38.54 9.98 -44.93
C LEU A 783 -37.68 8.69 -44.87
N GLU A 784 -36.47 8.77 -44.30
CA GLU A 784 -35.49 7.69 -44.19
C GLU A 784 -35.91 6.53 -43.27
N SER A 785 -36.83 6.73 -42.31
CA SER A 785 -37.29 5.63 -41.45
C SER A 785 -38.43 4.81 -42.06
N PHE A 786 -39.02 5.24 -43.17
CA PHE A 786 -40.20 4.61 -43.77
C PHE A 786 -39.82 3.33 -44.52
N GLY A 787 -40.42 2.20 -44.18
CA GLY A 787 -40.10 0.89 -44.77
C GLY A 787 -38.80 0.28 -44.24
N GLN A 788 -38.21 0.84 -43.18
CA GLN A 788 -36.99 0.31 -42.54
C GLN A 788 -37.29 -0.14 -41.11
N ALA A 789 -37.24 -1.46 -40.88
CA ALA A 789 -37.59 -2.06 -39.60
C ALA A 789 -36.82 -1.46 -38.40
N GLU A 790 -35.50 -1.23 -38.52
CA GLU A 790 -34.71 -0.62 -37.45
C GLU A 790 -35.21 0.79 -37.09
N GLY A 791 -35.45 1.62 -38.10
CA GLY A 791 -35.87 3.02 -37.94
C GLY A 791 -37.29 3.13 -37.38
N GLU A 792 -38.22 2.33 -37.90
CA GLU A 792 -39.59 2.28 -37.40
C GLU A 792 -39.63 1.83 -35.93
N ILE A 793 -38.90 0.76 -35.59
CA ILE A 793 -38.83 0.25 -34.21
C ILE A 793 -38.25 1.30 -33.28
N ALA A 794 -37.17 1.98 -33.67
CA ALA A 794 -36.55 3.02 -32.86
C ALA A 794 -37.54 4.13 -32.49
N VAL A 795 -38.39 4.54 -33.42
CA VAL A 795 -39.30 5.67 -33.19
C VAL A 795 -40.48 5.27 -32.31
N ILE A 796 -41.10 4.09 -32.53
CA ILE A 796 -42.14 3.60 -31.59
C ILE A 796 -41.53 3.39 -30.22
N VAL A 797 -40.33 2.81 -30.13
CA VAL A 797 -39.69 2.52 -28.85
C VAL A 797 -39.39 3.79 -28.06
N GLY A 798 -38.77 4.79 -28.70
CA GLY A 798 -38.55 6.09 -28.06
C GLY A 798 -39.86 6.78 -27.67
N GLY A 799 -40.87 6.73 -28.52
CA GLY A 799 -42.16 7.38 -28.30
C GLY A 799 -42.97 6.80 -27.14
N VAL A 800 -43.11 5.47 -27.05
CA VAL A 800 -43.78 4.81 -25.91
C VAL A 800 -43.01 5.04 -24.62
N THR A 801 -41.67 4.97 -24.66
CA THR A 801 -40.82 5.31 -23.50
C THR A 801 -41.07 6.75 -23.05
N ASN A 802 -41.16 7.71 -23.96
CA ASN A 802 -41.44 9.11 -23.61
C ASN A 802 -42.84 9.31 -23.02
N MET A 803 -43.84 8.57 -23.47
CA MET A 803 -45.18 8.62 -22.86
C MET A 803 -45.15 8.12 -21.42
N ILE A 804 -44.39 7.06 -21.13
CA ILE A 804 -44.21 6.55 -19.77
C ILE A 804 -43.43 7.53 -18.90
N LEU A 805 -42.42 8.21 -19.46
CA LEU A 805 -41.70 9.28 -18.77
C LEU A 805 -42.60 10.49 -18.49
N GLU A 806 -43.48 10.85 -19.42
CA GLU A 806 -44.48 11.88 -19.20
C GLU A 806 -45.47 11.47 -18.10
N LEU A 807 -45.92 10.21 -18.07
CA LEU A 807 -46.73 9.68 -16.98
C LEU A 807 -46.00 9.77 -15.63
N SER A 808 -44.69 9.55 -15.59
CA SER A 808 -43.90 9.63 -14.35
C SER A 808 -43.84 11.02 -13.72
N LYS A 809 -44.16 12.08 -14.49
CA LYS A 809 -44.27 13.43 -13.96
C LYS A 809 -45.47 13.61 -13.03
N TRP A 810 -46.45 12.73 -13.17
CA TRP A 810 -47.74 12.84 -12.49
C TRP A 810 -48.01 11.64 -11.57
N GLU A 811 -47.60 10.43 -11.95
CA GLU A 811 -47.90 9.18 -11.24
C GLU A 811 -46.70 8.21 -11.23
N GLY A 812 -45.73 8.45 -10.33
CA GLY A 812 -44.45 7.72 -10.30
C GLY A 812 -44.56 6.19 -10.15
N MET A 813 -45.47 5.68 -9.30
CA MET A 813 -45.66 4.22 -9.14
C MET A 813 -46.27 3.57 -10.38
N SER A 814 -47.29 4.18 -10.98
CA SER A 814 -47.93 3.66 -12.19
C SER A 814 -46.97 3.70 -13.39
N ALA A 815 -46.15 4.75 -13.50
CA ALA A 815 -45.13 4.84 -14.52
C ALA A 815 -44.01 3.79 -14.34
N GLY A 816 -43.62 3.48 -13.10
CA GLY A 816 -42.68 2.39 -12.80
C GLY A 816 -43.21 1.03 -13.24
N MET A 817 -44.48 0.72 -12.96
CA MET A 817 -45.13 -0.50 -13.43
C MET A 817 -45.23 -0.55 -14.96
N ALA A 818 -45.65 0.54 -15.60
CA ALA A 818 -45.75 0.63 -17.05
C ALA A 818 -44.38 0.44 -17.72
N MET A 819 -43.31 1.01 -17.16
CA MET A 819 -41.95 0.84 -17.67
C MET A 819 -41.47 -0.61 -17.58
N ARG A 820 -41.79 -1.31 -16.48
CA ARG A 820 -41.47 -2.74 -16.35
C ARG A 820 -42.21 -3.58 -17.40
N THR A 821 -43.52 -3.40 -17.51
CA THR A 821 -44.34 -4.10 -18.51
C THR A 821 -43.85 -3.81 -19.94
N TRP A 822 -43.41 -2.58 -20.18
CA TRP A 822 -42.87 -2.17 -21.46
C TRP A 822 -41.59 -2.92 -21.83
N ILE A 823 -40.65 -3.02 -20.89
CA ILE A 823 -39.39 -3.74 -21.13
C ILE A 823 -39.62 -5.25 -21.29
N ASP A 824 -40.47 -5.84 -20.46
CA ASP A 824 -40.84 -7.25 -20.58
C ASP A 824 -41.47 -7.55 -21.96
N SER A 825 -42.23 -6.61 -22.50
CA SER A 825 -42.84 -6.72 -23.83
C SER A 825 -41.82 -6.62 -24.97
N LEU A 826 -40.78 -5.78 -24.83
CA LEU A 826 -39.70 -5.68 -25.81
C LEU A 826 -38.81 -6.94 -25.80
N VAL A 827 -38.51 -7.48 -24.63
CA VAL A 827 -37.74 -8.73 -24.48
C VAL A 827 -38.51 -9.93 -25.01
N ASP A 828 -39.80 -10.03 -24.69
CA ASP A 828 -40.67 -11.10 -25.23
C ASP A 828 -40.83 -10.96 -26.76
N GLY A 829 -40.91 -9.72 -27.27
CA GLY A 829 -40.95 -9.46 -28.71
C GLY A 829 -39.67 -9.85 -29.44
N HIS A 830 -38.50 -9.56 -28.85
CA HIS A 830 -37.20 -9.96 -29.40
C HIS A 830 -37.00 -11.48 -29.36
N SER A 831 -37.29 -12.12 -28.23
CA SER A 831 -37.02 -13.55 -28.02
C SER A 831 -37.91 -14.45 -28.89
N LYS A 832 -39.13 -14.02 -29.23
CA LYS A 832 -40.05 -14.73 -30.13
C LYS A 832 -39.72 -14.61 -31.61
N CYS A 833 -38.78 -13.75 -32.01
CA CYS A 833 -38.32 -13.66 -33.39
C CYS A 833 -37.34 -14.79 -33.71
N THR A 834 -37.77 -15.77 -34.50
CA THR A 834 -36.93 -16.93 -34.88
C THR A 834 -35.96 -16.65 -36.03
N ASN A 835 -36.15 -15.54 -36.78
CA ASN A 835 -35.25 -15.14 -37.86
C ASN A 835 -34.10 -14.28 -37.31
N GLN A 836 -32.86 -14.77 -37.43
CA GLN A 836 -31.68 -14.15 -36.83
C GLN A 836 -31.36 -12.75 -37.37
N ALA A 837 -31.44 -12.53 -38.69
CA ALA A 837 -31.18 -11.23 -39.30
C ALA A 837 -32.21 -10.18 -38.84
N ARG A 838 -33.46 -10.61 -38.65
CA ARG A 838 -34.53 -9.78 -38.13
C ARG A 838 -34.40 -9.53 -36.63
N LYS A 839 -33.98 -10.54 -35.87
CA LYS A 839 -33.68 -10.43 -34.44
C LYS A 839 -32.63 -9.34 -34.20
N GLU A 840 -31.61 -9.28 -35.05
CA GLU A 840 -30.59 -8.23 -35.01
C GLU A 840 -31.11 -6.82 -35.36
N LEU A 841 -31.98 -6.69 -36.37
CA LEU A 841 -32.61 -5.40 -36.71
C LEU A 841 -33.55 -4.90 -35.59
N ILE A 842 -34.30 -5.80 -34.96
CA ILE A 842 -35.14 -5.49 -33.80
C ILE A 842 -34.26 -5.01 -32.65
N ALA A 843 -33.15 -5.71 -32.39
CA ALA A 843 -32.23 -5.34 -31.32
C ALA A 843 -31.65 -3.93 -31.55
N LYS A 844 -31.13 -3.66 -32.75
CA LYS A 844 -30.60 -2.34 -33.13
C LYS A 844 -31.67 -1.25 -33.02
N GLY A 845 -32.89 -1.53 -33.49
CA GLY A 845 -34.01 -0.60 -33.40
C GLY A 845 -34.37 -0.25 -31.95
N ILE A 846 -34.48 -1.25 -31.06
CA ILE A 846 -34.76 -1.03 -29.63
C ILE A 846 -33.66 -0.18 -28.99
N THR A 847 -32.39 -0.54 -29.20
CA THR A 847 -31.24 0.20 -28.65
C THR A 847 -31.20 1.63 -29.16
N ARG A 848 -31.47 1.85 -30.45
CA ARG A 848 -31.51 3.18 -31.05
C ARG A 848 -32.67 4.01 -30.54
N GLY A 849 -33.85 3.42 -30.36
CA GLY A 849 -35.02 4.09 -29.81
C GLY A 849 -34.78 4.62 -28.39
N LEU A 850 -34.20 3.79 -27.52
CA LEU A 850 -33.90 4.17 -26.14
C LEU A 850 -32.77 5.20 -26.03
N ASN A 851 -31.74 5.11 -26.87
CA ASN A 851 -30.57 5.98 -26.78
C ASN A 851 -30.71 7.31 -27.53
N GLN A 852 -31.49 7.35 -28.61
CA GLN A 852 -31.55 8.51 -29.51
C GLN A 852 -32.92 9.18 -29.60
N TYR A 853 -34.01 8.43 -29.36
CA TYR A 853 -35.39 8.95 -29.52
C TYR A 853 -36.13 9.11 -28.20
N ALA A 854 -35.65 8.51 -27.11
CA ALA A 854 -36.13 8.82 -25.77
C ALA A 854 -35.64 10.22 -25.35
N ASP A 855 -36.56 11.10 -25.00
CA ASP A 855 -36.29 12.45 -24.55
C ASP A 855 -35.96 12.45 -23.05
N ALA A 856 -34.67 12.55 -22.76
CA ALA A 856 -34.14 12.62 -21.41
C ALA A 856 -34.62 13.87 -20.63
N THR A 857 -35.16 14.89 -21.28
CA THR A 857 -35.71 16.08 -20.59
C THR A 857 -37.08 15.82 -19.97
N LEU A 858 -37.79 14.77 -20.41
CA LEU A 858 -39.04 14.34 -19.80
C LEU A 858 -38.81 13.59 -18.47
N LEU A 859 -37.55 13.31 -18.10
CA LEU A 859 -37.18 12.72 -16.81
C LEU A 859 -37.34 13.74 -15.67
N THR A 860 -38.44 13.66 -14.92
CA THR A 860 -38.64 14.47 -13.71
C THR A 860 -37.71 14.09 -12.56
N LYS A 861 -37.70 14.95 -11.52
CA LYS A 861 -36.88 14.82 -10.31
C LYS A 861 -37.28 13.66 -9.38
N ASP A 862 -38.46 13.05 -9.56
CA ASP A 862 -38.85 11.88 -8.76
C ASP A 862 -38.09 10.63 -9.22
N PHE A 863 -37.13 10.26 -8.40
CA PHE A 863 -35.94 9.49 -8.72
C PHE A 863 -36.17 7.97 -8.78
N THR A 864 -37.35 7.49 -8.42
CA THR A 864 -37.67 6.05 -8.28
C THR A 864 -37.73 5.33 -9.63
N THR A 865 -38.16 6.01 -10.69
CA THR A 865 -38.28 5.41 -12.04
C THR A 865 -36.93 5.31 -12.77
N ARG A 866 -35.91 6.07 -12.34
CA ARG A 866 -34.55 6.03 -12.93
C ARG A 866 -33.81 4.72 -12.66
N ILE A 867 -34.05 4.08 -11.51
CA ILE A 867 -33.35 2.87 -11.11
C ILE A 867 -33.82 1.67 -11.94
N GLN A 868 -35.11 1.58 -12.28
CA GLN A 868 -35.65 0.45 -13.03
C GLN A 868 -35.25 0.45 -14.51
N ILE A 869 -35.17 1.61 -15.17
CA ILE A 869 -34.82 1.72 -16.60
C ILE A 869 -33.39 1.24 -16.87
N ILE A 870 -32.42 1.67 -16.06
CA ILE A 870 -31.00 1.32 -16.22
C ILE A 870 -30.74 -0.14 -15.77
N THR A 871 -31.50 -0.62 -14.78
CA THR A 871 -31.41 -1.99 -14.26
C THR A 871 -31.95 -3.00 -15.28
N CYS A 872 -33.08 -2.69 -15.92
CA CYS A 872 -33.70 -3.57 -16.91
C CYS A 872 -32.92 -3.65 -18.25
N LEU A 873 -32.20 -2.58 -18.64
CA LEU A 873 -31.29 -2.62 -19.79
C LEU A 873 -30.03 -3.48 -19.54
N LYS A 874 -29.67 -3.73 -18.28
CA LYS A 874 -28.50 -4.52 -17.90
C LYS A 874 -28.81 -5.99 -17.63
N SER A 875 -30.08 -6.37 -17.52
CA SER A 875 -30.50 -7.71 -17.14
C SER A 875 -30.96 -8.60 -18.30
N ALA A 876 -30.94 -8.13 -19.56
CA ALA A 876 -31.29 -8.93 -20.73
C ALA A 876 -30.03 -9.55 -21.38
N PRO A 877 -29.76 -10.86 -21.22
CA PRO A 877 -28.52 -11.50 -21.67
C PRO A 877 -28.31 -11.46 -23.19
N GLU A 878 -29.39 -11.39 -23.96
CA GLU A 878 -29.36 -11.45 -25.44
C GLU A 878 -28.82 -10.17 -26.11
N PHE A 879 -28.63 -9.07 -25.36
CA PHE A 879 -28.14 -7.78 -25.87
C PHE A 879 -26.68 -7.49 -25.52
N THR A 880 -26.04 -8.35 -24.72
CA THR A 880 -24.63 -8.22 -24.33
C THR A 880 -23.64 -8.83 -25.31
N GLU A 881 -24.09 -9.65 -26.27
CA GLU A 881 -23.22 -10.40 -27.19
C GLU A 881 -23.02 -9.77 -28.58
N LEU A 882 -23.71 -8.67 -28.91
CA LEU A 882 -23.51 -7.95 -30.17
C LEU A 882 -22.55 -6.76 -30.00
N GLU A 883 -21.27 -7.07 -30.24
CA GLU A 883 -20.10 -6.22 -30.45
C GLU A 883 -19.29 -5.65 -29.24
N PRO A 884 -18.10 -6.23 -29.00
CA PRO A 884 -16.98 -5.61 -28.32
C PRO A 884 -16.08 -4.91 -29.35
N THR A 885 -16.32 -3.64 -29.68
CA THR A 885 -15.32 -2.69 -30.25
C THR A 885 -15.97 -1.35 -30.62
N LYS A 886 -16.41 -0.60 -29.61
CA LYS A 886 -16.55 0.89 -29.61
C LYS A 886 -17.23 1.33 -28.31
N LEU A 887 -16.56 1.11 -27.18
CA LEU A 887 -17.02 1.56 -25.85
C LEU A 887 -16.01 2.47 -25.13
N ASP A 888 -15.28 3.29 -25.89
CA ASP A 888 -14.46 4.38 -25.32
C ASP A 888 -15.17 5.75 -25.33
N LYS A 889 -16.48 5.78 -25.59
CA LYS A 889 -17.33 6.97 -25.35
C LYS A 889 -18.54 6.74 -24.44
N VAL A 890 -18.68 5.56 -23.82
CA VAL A 890 -19.75 5.25 -22.85
C VAL A 890 -19.20 4.92 -21.43
N LYS A 891 -17.88 4.97 -21.22
CA LYS A 891 -17.27 4.96 -19.87
C LYS A 891 -17.65 6.16 -18.98
N GLN A 892 -18.50 7.08 -19.45
CA GLN A 892 -18.95 8.26 -18.70
C GLN A 892 -20.37 8.19 -18.09
N CYS A 893 -21.08 7.07 -18.19
CA CYS A 893 -22.29 6.86 -17.37
C CYS A 893 -22.25 5.49 -16.70
N GLY A 894 -21.89 5.50 -15.42
CA GLY A 894 -21.69 4.32 -14.60
C GLY A 894 -22.95 3.47 -14.39
N VAL A 895 -22.71 2.19 -14.04
CA VAL A 895 -23.38 1.42 -12.97
C VAL A 895 -22.78 0.00 -13.07
N ARG A 896 -21.99 -0.43 -12.08
CA ARG A 896 -21.61 -1.84 -11.89
C ARG A 896 -22.52 -2.44 -10.82
N ASN A 897 -23.04 -3.61 -11.17
CA ASN A 897 -23.60 -4.70 -10.38
C ASN A 897 -24.93 -4.57 -9.63
N LEU A 898 -25.74 -5.60 -9.91
CA LEU A 898 -27.18 -5.76 -9.81
C LEU A 898 -27.55 -6.91 -8.86
N SER A 899 -26.68 -7.30 -7.93
CA SER A 899 -26.85 -8.52 -7.13
C SER A 899 -27.64 -8.33 -5.82
N GLU A 900 -28.18 -7.14 -5.53
CA GLU A 900 -28.79 -6.84 -4.22
C GLU A 900 -30.24 -6.34 -4.24
N VAL A 901 -30.93 -6.33 -5.39
CA VAL A 901 -32.34 -5.89 -5.43
C VAL A 901 -33.33 -7.07 -5.58
N ILE A 902 -32.85 -8.29 -5.88
CA ILE A 902 -33.63 -9.51 -5.68
C ILE A 902 -33.52 -9.95 -4.21
N ARG A 903 -34.22 -9.24 -3.32
CA ARG A 903 -34.93 -9.79 -2.15
C ARG A 903 -35.56 -8.65 -1.35
N SER A 904 -36.90 -8.65 -1.39
CA SER A 904 -37.86 -7.97 -0.53
C SER A 904 -37.94 -6.44 -0.58
N GLY A 905 -38.80 -5.95 -1.47
CA GLY A 905 -39.76 -4.90 -1.15
C GLY A 905 -41.15 -5.42 -1.50
N GLY A 906 -41.74 -6.20 -0.60
CA GLY A 906 -43.18 -6.39 -0.52
C GLY A 906 -43.73 -5.36 0.45
N ALA A 907 -44.43 -4.37 -0.10
CA ALA A 907 -45.67 -3.82 0.40
C ALA A 907 -46.47 -3.44 -0.85
#